data_AF-A0A2A9ELR8-F1
#
_entry.id   AF-A0A2A9ELR8-F1
#
_cell.length_a   1.000
_cell.length_b   1.000
_cell.length_c   1.000
_cell.angle_alpha   90.00
_cell.angle_beta   90.00
_cell.angle_gamma   90.00
#
_symmetry.space_group_name_H-M   'P 1'
#
loop_
_entity.id
_entity.type
_entity.pdbx_description
1 polymer ?
#
loop_
_entity_poly.entity_id
_entity_poly.type
_entity_poly.pdbx_seq_one_letter_code
_entity_poly.pdbx_strand_id
1 'polypeptide(L)'
;MSTLQRWMHRPWTVPIVSGALILTSFFVARVLGSDAVSDVFMVAAAVVGGAPIAVKAVRALMVRAISIDLLVSVAAVGAVIIGEYWEAAAVTFLFAVGHALEARTMNRTRSALAELVAVAPDVAVVLRDGEQVEVPAGAVVMGETVLVKNGAKVPVDGEVVGGTGALDEASITGESIPAEKAAGDKVYAGTVSRGGFLQVRATGVGADTTLARIIHRVEEAQDARAKTQAFIDRFSTWYTPGIMLLALAVGLITGDVVLALTLLVIGCPGALVISIPVAIVAGIGRAAKDGILIKGGEFLERSARIDAVAVDKTGTLTEGRPYLTDVVVLDPSLDRDDVLTWAAAAEAGSEHPLARPVLDAAAEEGLSTPGLPESTEPVPGMGVIASTGGHRVLVGNAALLTAEGVEDTVGAVRAAEELAAAGRTPMIVAVDGRVAGVVAVADKVREDATEMVRRLHAAGVKKVVMLTGDAPLVAEAIGRATGVDEVRAGLLPEDKLDAVRELQRQKLTVAMVGDGVNDAPALATADIGVAMGAAGSAVAVETADIALMGDNLLRLPEAIGLSRRTVSVMRQNIAVALVTVTLLLAGVFAGGVTMAIGMLVHEASVLVVIANAMRLLRRRADSGSVAAAAPAREARPERALAPRA
;
A
#
# COMPACT_ATOMS: atom_id res chain seq x y z
N MET A 1 7.62 38.68 3.17
CA MET A 1 8.09 38.19 4.48
C MET A 1 9.54 38.64 4.67
N SER A 2 9.82 39.46 5.70
CA SER A 2 11.16 40.01 5.96
C SER A 2 12.17 38.91 6.32
N THR A 3 13.46 39.17 6.13
CA THR A 3 14.57 38.25 6.45
C THR A 3 14.57 37.82 7.92
N LEU A 4 14.14 38.70 8.84
CA LEU A 4 13.94 38.39 10.26
C LEU A 4 12.83 37.36 10.49
N GLN A 5 11.71 37.48 9.75
CA GLN A 5 10.57 36.58 9.84
C GLN A 5 10.94 35.16 9.35
N ARG A 6 11.74 35.05 8.28
CA ARG A 6 12.28 33.78 7.79
C ARG A 6 13.25 33.13 8.77
N TRP A 7 14.00 33.91 9.55
CA TRP A 7 14.94 33.41 10.55
C TRP A 7 14.21 32.89 11.81
N MET A 8 13.20 33.63 12.29
CA MET A 8 12.32 33.20 13.40
C MET A 8 11.48 31.96 13.07
N HIS A 9 11.21 31.66 11.80
CA HIS A 9 10.46 30.46 11.40
C HIS A 9 11.29 29.18 11.33
N ARG A 10 12.61 29.23 11.53
CA ARG A 10 13.42 28.01 11.63
C ARG A 10 13.14 27.32 12.98
N PRO A 11 12.86 26.00 13.00
CA PRO A 11 12.41 25.31 14.21
C PRO A 11 13.37 25.41 15.40
N TRP A 12 14.67 25.66 15.17
CA TRP A 12 15.70 25.72 16.21
C TRP A 12 16.00 27.12 16.75
N THR A 13 15.53 28.20 16.12
CA THR A 13 15.95 29.55 16.55
C THR A 13 15.37 29.95 17.89
N VAL A 14 14.09 29.66 18.13
CA VAL A 14 13.41 29.96 19.40
C VAL A 14 14.05 29.19 20.58
N PRO A 15 14.27 27.86 20.51
CA PRO A 15 14.97 27.12 21.56
C PRO A 15 16.38 27.63 21.83
N ILE A 16 17.17 27.92 20.79
CA ILE A 16 18.56 28.38 20.95
C ILE A 16 18.60 29.73 21.68
N VAL A 17 17.76 30.68 21.27
CA VAL A 17 17.73 32.01 21.89
C VAL A 17 17.20 31.93 23.33
N SER A 18 16.11 31.21 23.56
CA SER A 18 15.54 31.02 24.91
C SER A 18 16.55 30.32 25.84
N GLY A 19 17.22 29.26 25.36
CA GLY A 19 18.26 28.56 26.12
C GLY A 19 19.49 29.44 26.41
N ALA A 20 19.92 30.27 25.46
CA ALA A 20 21.01 31.21 25.68
C ALA A 20 20.67 32.25 26.74
N LEU A 21 19.43 32.76 26.77
CA LEU A 21 18.94 33.66 27.80
C LEU A 21 18.90 32.98 29.19
N ILE A 22 18.49 31.71 29.24
CA ILE A 22 18.52 30.91 30.47
C ILE A 22 19.93 30.77 31.02
N LEU A 23 20.89 30.39 30.16
CA LEU A 23 22.31 30.27 30.55
C LEU A 23 22.90 31.62 30.99
N THR A 24 22.53 32.70 30.30
CA THR A 24 22.98 34.06 30.64
C THR A 24 22.44 34.48 32.00
N SER A 25 21.19 34.18 32.32
CA SER A 25 20.61 34.42 33.64
C SER A 25 21.40 33.70 34.75
N PHE A 26 21.66 32.40 34.60
CA PHE A 26 22.49 31.66 35.57
C PHE A 26 23.90 32.23 35.72
N PHE A 27 24.51 32.67 34.62
CA PHE A 27 25.82 33.33 34.66
C PHE A 27 25.76 34.64 35.44
N VAL A 28 24.75 35.49 35.18
CA VAL A 28 24.54 36.75 35.90
C VAL A 28 24.30 36.51 37.39
N ALA A 29 23.45 35.55 37.76
CA ALA A 29 23.22 35.20 39.16
C ALA A 29 24.51 34.74 39.85
N ARG A 30 25.29 33.85 39.21
CA ARG A 30 26.52 33.27 39.79
C ARG A 30 27.70 34.23 39.84
N VAL A 31 27.86 35.11 38.85
CA VAL A 31 29.07 35.93 38.67
C VAL A 31 28.87 37.38 39.10
N LEU A 32 27.72 37.97 38.75
CA LEU A 32 27.41 39.36 39.06
C LEU A 32 26.61 39.50 40.38
N GLY A 33 26.08 38.40 40.92
CA GLY A 33 25.35 38.38 42.20
C GLY A 33 24.07 39.21 42.18
N SER A 34 23.48 39.45 41.00
CA SER A 34 22.30 40.29 40.83
C SER A 34 21.08 39.47 40.43
N ASP A 35 20.27 39.11 41.43
CA ASP A 35 19.06 38.31 41.25
C ASP A 35 18.04 39.04 40.36
N ALA A 36 17.88 40.36 40.53
CA ALA A 36 16.94 41.15 39.72
C ALA A 36 17.30 41.15 38.21
N VAL A 37 18.59 41.18 37.87
CA VAL A 37 19.03 41.12 36.46
C VAL A 37 18.88 39.69 35.93
N SER A 38 19.14 38.69 36.77
CA SER A 38 18.89 37.27 36.45
C SER A 38 17.41 37.02 36.11
N ASP A 39 16.50 37.57 36.91
CA ASP A 39 15.04 37.44 36.72
C ASP A 39 14.57 38.06 35.41
N VAL A 40 15.12 39.23 35.02
CA VAL A 40 14.83 39.84 33.72
C VAL A 40 15.23 38.91 32.57
N PHE A 41 16.37 38.23 32.66
CA PHE A 41 16.77 37.25 31.65
C PHE A 41 15.88 36.00 31.65
N MET A 42 15.37 35.54 32.81
CA MET A 42 14.39 34.44 32.86
C MET A 42 13.06 34.83 32.20
N VAL A 43 12.52 36.00 32.54
CA VAL A 43 11.29 36.50 31.93
C VAL A 43 11.48 36.69 30.43
N ALA A 44 12.62 37.23 29.99
CA ALA A 44 12.94 37.34 28.57
C ALA A 44 12.99 35.96 27.89
N ALA A 45 13.59 34.95 28.52
CA ALA A 45 13.62 33.58 28.00
C ALA A 45 12.23 32.97 27.89
N ALA A 46 11.37 33.19 28.90
CA ALA A 46 9.98 32.74 28.92
C ALA A 46 9.15 33.41 27.83
N VAL A 47 9.35 34.71 27.59
CA VAL A 47 8.67 35.45 26.51
C VAL A 47 9.13 34.96 25.14
N VAL A 48 10.43 34.77 24.92
CA VAL A 48 10.96 34.28 23.63
C VAL A 48 10.46 32.86 23.33
N GLY A 49 10.51 31.96 24.31
CA GLY A 49 10.01 30.58 24.17
C GLY A 49 8.49 30.51 24.08
N GLY A 50 7.79 31.32 24.87
CA GLY A 50 6.33 31.30 25.03
C GLY A 50 5.55 32.05 23.96
N ALA A 51 6.11 33.11 23.35
CA ALA A 51 5.36 33.93 22.39
C ALA A 51 4.82 33.14 21.17
N PRO A 52 5.59 32.25 20.51
CA PRO A 52 5.06 31.42 19.43
C PRO A 52 3.95 30.48 19.89
N ILE A 53 4.06 29.94 21.11
CA ILE A 53 3.07 29.04 21.72
C ILE A 53 1.77 29.81 21.98
N ALA A 54 1.87 31.00 22.60
CA ALA A 54 0.72 31.87 22.85
C ALA A 54 0.02 32.30 21.55
N VAL A 55 0.76 32.61 20.50
CA VAL A 55 0.17 32.94 19.18
C VAL A 55 -0.62 31.75 18.62
N LYS A 56 -0.10 30.52 18.73
CA LYS A 56 -0.83 29.31 18.32
C LYS A 56 -2.08 29.10 19.17
N ALA A 57 -1.97 29.25 20.49
CA ALA A 57 -3.08 29.14 21.42
C ALA A 57 -4.21 30.12 21.10
N VAL A 58 -3.89 31.39 20.84
CA VAL A 58 -4.88 32.41 20.47
C VAL A 58 -5.56 32.07 19.15
N ARG A 59 -4.79 31.63 18.14
CA ARG A 59 -5.37 31.22 16.84
C ARG A 59 -6.30 30.02 16.99
N ALA A 60 -5.92 29.02 17.80
CA ALA A 60 -6.77 27.87 18.10
C ALA A 60 -8.06 28.30 18.82
N LEU A 61 -7.94 29.22 19.79
CA LEU A 61 -9.08 29.75 20.53
C LEU A 61 -10.04 30.57 19.64
N MET A 62 -9.53 31.30 18.65
CA MET A 62 -10.34 32.03 17.66
C MET A 62 -11.25 31.10 16.86
N VAL A 63 -10.81 29.87 16.60
CA VAL A 63 -11.64 28.83 15.95
C VAL A 63 -12.37 27.94 16.97
N ARG A 64 -12.47 28.39 18.23
CA ARG A 64 -13.13 27.70 19.36
C ARG A 64 -12.54 26.32 19.69
N ALA A 65 -11.26 26.10 19.39
CA ALA A 65 -10.53 24.90 19.75
C ALA A 65 -9.62 25.17 20.97
N ILE A 66 -9.73 24.31 21.99
CA ILE A 66 -8.84 24.33 23.16
C ILE A 66 -7.65 23.43 22.84
N SER A 67 -6.47 24.02 22.64
CA SER A 67 -5.24 23.30 22.30
C SER A 67 -4.30 23.14 23.49
N ILE A 68 -3.33 22.24 23.35
CA ILE A 68 -2.24 22.06 24.30
C ILE A 68 -1.46 23.36 24.49
N ASP A 69 -1.25 24.14 23.43
CA ASP A 69 -0.57 25.43 23.49
C ASP A 69 -1.24 26.39 24.48
N LEU A 70 -2.58 26.31 24.63
CA LEU A 70 -3.33 27.13 25.58
C LEU A 70 -2.95 26.80 27.03
N LEU A 71 -2.86 25.50 27.38
CA LEU A 71 -2.50 25.05 28.72
C LEU A 71 -1.10 25.54 29.09
N VAL A 72 -0.14 25.34 28.19
CA VAL A 72 1.25 25.78 28.37
C VAL A 72 1.34 27.30 28.47
N SER A 73 0.58 28.05 27.66
CA SER A 73 0.56 29.52 27.70
C SER A 73 -0.01 30.04 29.02
N VAL A 74 -1.13 29.48 29.49
CA VAL A 74 -1.75 29.84 30.77
C VAL A 74 -0.81 29.51 31.93
N ALA A 75 -0.17 28.34 31.90
CA ALA A 75 0.80 27.93 32.92
C ALA A 75 2.01 28.88 32.98
N ALA A 76 2.60 29.20 31.82
CA ALA A 76 3.75 30.10 31.74
C ALA A 76 3.41 31.52 32.21
N VAL A 77 2.26 32.07 31.79
CA VAL A 77 1.81 33.40 32.25
C VAL A 77 1.52 33.38 33.75
N GLY A 78 0.84 32.34 34.24
CA GLY A 78 0.59 32.15 35.67
C GLY A 78 1.88 32.11 36.48
N ALA A 79 2.87 31.35 36.04
CA ALA A 79 4.18 31.21 36.68
C ALA A 79 4.93 32.55 36.75
N VAL A 80 4.90 33.35 35.68
CA VAL A 80 5.48 34.71 35.69
C VAL A 80 4.76 35.63 36.69
N ILE A 81 3.42 35.55 36.79
CA ILE A 81 2.64 36.40 37.71
C ILE A 81 2.96 36.08 39.18
N ILE A 82 3.16 34.81 39.52
CA ILE A 82 3.46 34.37 40.90
C ILE A 82 4.95 34.48 41.26
N GLY A 83 5.81 34.92 40.34
CA GLY A 83 7.26 35.06 40.58
C GLY A 83 8.09 33.81 40.31
N GLU A 84 7.50 32.73 39.81
CA GLU A 84 8.17 31.46 39.47
C GLU A 84 8.82 31.55 38.08
N TYR A 85 9.79 32.46 37.92
CA TYR A 85 10.40 32.78 36.62
C TYR A 85 11.19 31.61 36.03
N TRP A 86 11.84 30.80 36.87
CA TRP A 86 12.54 29.60 36.47
C TRP A 86 11.58 28.59 35.81
N GLU A 87 10.45 28.30 36.46
CA GLU A 87 9.47 27.34 35.97
C GLU A 87 8.85 27.83 34.65
N ALA A 88 8.52 29.12 34.55
CA ALA A 88 8.01 29.71 33.31
C ALA A 88 9.00 29.59 32.14
N ALA A 89 10.27 29.92 32.37
CA ALA A 89 11.32 29.86 31.37
C ALA A 89 11.63 28.41 30.96
N ALA A 90 11.76 27.51 31.94
CA ALA A 90 12.06 26.10 31.70
C ALA A 90 10.94 25.40 30.92
N VAL A 91 9.68 25.60 31.31
CA VAL A 91 8.52 24.99 30.64
C VAL A 91 8.43 25.42 29.17
N THR A 92 8.51 26.73 28.91
CA THR A 92 8.41 27.26 27.54
C THR A 92 9.61 26.88 26.68
N PHE A 93 10.82 26.85 27.26
CA PHE A 93 12.02 26.36 26.59
C PHE A 93 11.91 24.88 26.22
N LEU A 94 11.57 24.00 27.17
CA LEU A 94 11.46 22.56 26.96
C LEU A 94 10.40 22.23 25.91
N PHE A 95 9.24 22.88 25.97
CA PHE A 95 8.18 22.71 24.98
C PHE A 95 8.63 23.15 23.58
N ALA A 96 9.36 24.28 23.48
CA ALA A 96 9.92 24.74 22.22
C ALA A 96 10.96 23.75 21.64
N VAL A 97 11.81 23.17 22.50
CA VAL A 97 12.77 22.12 22.11
C VAL A 97 12.03 20.88 21.61
N GLY A 98 11.03 20.41 22.35
CA GLY A 98 10.19 19.26 21.99
C GLY A 98 9.54 19.44 20.61
N HIS A 99 8.89 20.59 20.41
CA HIS A 99 8.31 20.96 19.12
C HIS A 99 9.33 21.02 17.97
N ALA A 100 10.54 21.53 18.23
CA ALA A 100 11.59 21.59 17.22
C ALA A 100 12.06 20.18 16.81
N LEU A 101 12.21 19.28 17.79
CA LEU A 101 12.58 17.88 17.58
C LEU A 101 11.47 17.11 16.87
N GLU A 102 10.21 17.31 17.26
CA GLU A 102 9.02 16.76 16.62
C GLU A 102 8.97 17.18 15.14
N ALA A 103 9.01 18.49 14.86
CA ALA A 103 8.95 19.02 13.50
C ALA A 103 10.09 18.49 12.63
N ARG A 104 11.31 18.38 13.18
CA ARG A 104 12.46 17.80 12.48
C ARG A 104 12.21 16.32 12.14
N THR A 105 11.65 15.56 13.07
CA THR A 105 11.40 14.13 12.88
C THR A 105 10.27 13.89 11.87
N MET A 106 9.23 14.71 11.90
CA MET A 106 8.11 14.65 10.95
C MET A 106 8.52 15.07 9.55
N ASN A 107 9.30 16.15 9.42
CA ASN A 107 9.85 16.56 8.13
C ASN A 107 10.77 15.49 7.54
N ARG A 108 11.52 14.75 8.36
CA ARG A 108 12.31 13.61 7.90
C ARG A 108 11.45 12.46 7.38
N THR A 109 10.30 12.22 8.01
CA THR A 109 9.34 11.20 7.55
C THR A 109 8.71 11.60 6.22
N ARG A 110 8.25 12.86 6.12
CA ARG A 110 7.66 13.42 4.89
C ARG A 110 8.67 13.53 3.76
N SER A 111 9.92 13.92 4.05
CA SER A 111 10.98 13.95 3.03
C SER A 111 11.45 12.56 2.62
N ALA A 112 11.47 11.56 3.50
CA ALA A 112 11.74 10.17 3.10
C ALA A 112 10.64 9.58 2.21
N LEU A 113 9.45 10.18 2.21
CA LEU A 113 8.37 9.92 1.26
C LEU A 113 8.53 10.77 0.00
N ALA A 114 8.92 12.04 0.12
CA ALA A 114 9.28 12.89 -1.01
C ALA A 114 10.53 12.41 -1.77
N GLU A 115 11.44 11.66 -1.15
CA GLU A 115 12.58 11.02 -1.82
C GLU A 115 12.13 9.86 -2.71
N LEU A 116 10.92 9.32 -2.52
CA LEU A 116 10.28 8.45 -3.51
C LEU A 116 9.84 9.26 -4.75
N VAL A 117 9.68 10.58 -4.60
CA VAL A 117 9.28 11.54 -5.64
C VAL A 117 10.47 12.13 -6.38
N ALA A 118 11.64 12.18 -5.74
CA ALA A 118 12.88 12.70 -6.32
C ALA A 118 13.53 11.71 -7.33
N VAL A 119 12.71 10.95 -8.07
CA VAL A 119 13.18 9.91 -9.00
C VAL A 119 12.75 10.19 -10.44
N ALA A 120 11.77 11.05 -10.70
CA ALA A 120 11.50 11.49 -12.06
C ALA A 120 12.71 12.30 -12.60
N PRO A 121 13.31 11.92 -13.74
CA PRO A 121 14.41 12.69 -14.32
C PRO A 121 13.95 14.09 -14.74
N ASP A 122 14.81 15.09 -14.58
CA ASP A 122 14.51 16.49 -14.95
C ASP A 122 14.45 16.69 -16.47
N VAL A 123 15.13 15.80 -17.21
CA VAL A 123 15.29 15.85 -18.67
C VAL A 123 14.86 14.53 -19.32
N ALA A 124 14.32 14.63 -20.52
CA ALA A 124 13.96 13.52 -21.39
C ALA A 124 14.61 13.73 -22.76
N VAL A 125 15.05 12.64 -23.38
CA VAL A 125 15.52 12.67 -24.78
C VAL A 125 14.37 12.18 -25.65
N VAL A 126 13.82 13.06 -26.49
CA VAL A 126 12.73 12.74 -27.41
C VAL A 126 13.25 12.64 -28.85
N LEU A 127 12.58 11.84 -29.67
CA LEU A 127 12.82 11.76 -31.10
C LEU A 127 11.78 12.64 -31.83
N ARG A 128 12.23 13.75 -32.40
CA ARG A 128 11.42 14.68 -33.22
C ARG A 128 12.05 14.80 -34.60
N ASP A 129 11.27 14.58 -35.66
CA ASP A 129 11.75 14.68 -37.05
C ASP A 129 13.01 13.85 -37.36
N GLY A 130 13.21 12.73 -36.65
CA GLY A 130 14.38 11.86 -36.77
C GLY A 130 15.62 12.31 -35.98
N GLU A 131 15.57 13.45 -35.28
CA GLU A 131 16.65 13.96 -34.44
C GLU A 131 16.38 13.76 -32.95
N GLN A 132 17.45 13.54 -32.18
CA GLN A 132 17.40 13.43 -30.72
C GLN A 132 17.43 14.83 -30.10
N VAL A 133 16.35 15.22 -29.43
CA VAL A 133 16.24 16.51 -28.75
C VAL A 133 16.10 16.28 -27.26
N GLU A 134 16.94 16.95 -26.47
CA GLU A 134 16.82 16.95 -25.01
C GLU A 134 15.84 18.05 -24.58
N VAL A 135 14.78 17.66 -23.87
CA VAL A 135 13.73 18.54 -23.38
C VAL A 135 13.54 18.35 -21.88
N PRO A 136 13.02 19.34 -21.14
CA PRO A 136 12.54 19.10 -19.78
C PRO A 136 11.50 17.98 -19.77
N ALA A 137 11.54 17.08 -18.78
CA ALA A 137 10.63 15.93 -18.76
C ALA A 137 9.13 16.32 -18.75
N GLY A 138 8.80 17.47 -18.14
CA GLY A 138 7.44 18.03 -18.17
C GLY A 138 7.01 18.64 -19.52
N ALA A 139 7.92 18.78 -20.49
CA ALA A 139 7.65 19.27 -21.83
C ALA A 139 7.45 18.14 -22.86
N VAL A 140 7.52 16.88 -22.43
CA VAL A 140 7.20 15.71 -23.27
C VAL A 140 5.69 15.66 -23.47
N VAL A 141 5.27 15.43 -24.71
CA VAL A 141 3.86 15.37 -25.09
C VAL A 141 3.40 13.91 -25.22
N MET A 142 2.12 13.66 -24.96
CA MET A 142 1.49 12.36 -25.20
C MET A 142 1.70 11.87 -26.64
N GLY A 143 2.02 10.58 -26.81
CA GLY A 143 2.29 9.95 -28.09
C GLY A 143 3.72 10.18 -28.64
N GLU A 144 4.51 11.03 -27.99
CA GLU A 144 5.89 11.31 -28.39
C GLU A 144 6.83 10.13 -28.11
N THR A 145 7.86 9.94 -28.93
CA THR A 145 8.82 8.85 -28.74
C THR A 145 9.99 9.32 -27.89
N VAL A 146 10.16 8.72 -26.72
CA VAL A 146 11.23 8.98 -25.75
C VAL A 146 12.28 7.88 -25.86
N LEU A 147 13.56 8.27 -25.85
CA LEU A 147 14.68 7.35 -25.88
C LEU A 147 15.22 7.12 -24.47
N VAL A 148 15.19 5.87 -24.02
CA VAL A 148 15.74 5.44 -22.73
C VAL A 148 17.02 4.65 -22.98
N LYS A 149 18.15 5.25 -22.59
CA LYS A 149 19.49 4.64 -22.70
C LYS A 149 19.83 3.87 -21.42
N ASN A 150 20.78 2.94 -21.52
CA ASN A 150 21.30 2.21 -20.36
C ASN A 150 21.74 3.17 -19.23
N GLY A 151 21.31 2.89 -18.00
CA GLY A 151 21.59 3.70 -16.82
C GLY A 151 20.72 4.96 -16.69
N ALA A 152 19.94 5.31 -17.72
CA ALA A 152 19.00 6.42 -17.65
C ALA A 152 17.73 6.03 -16.92
N LYS A 153 17.06 7.02 -16.33
CA LYS A 153 15.72 6.85 -15.78
C LYS A 153 14.69 7.06 -16.86
N VAL A 154 13.59 6.33 -16.77
CA VAL A 154 12.44 6.53 -17.66
C VAL A 154 11.71 7.82 -17.24
N PRO A 155 11.54 8.82 -18.13
CA PRO A 155 10.95 10.11 -17.77
C PRO A 155 9.41 10.13 -17.80
N VAL A 156 8.78 9.19 -18.50
CA VAL A 156 7.34 9.14 -18.76
C VAL A 156 6.80 7.74 -18.58
N ASP A 157 5.50 7.59 -18.39
CA ASP A 157 4.86 6.30 -18.60
C ASP A 157 4.68 6.08 -20.10
N GLY A 158 4.82 4.84 -20.56
CA GLY A 158 4.72 4.56 -21.98
C GLY A 158 4.73 3.08 -22.35
N GLU A 159 4.73 2.84 -23.65
CA GLU A 159 4.84 1.52 -24.27
C GLU A 159 6.11 1.46 -25.12
N VAL A 160 6.86 0.37 -25.02
CA VAL A 160 8.05 0.16 -25.84
C VAL A 160 7.63 -0.06 -27.29
N VAL A 161 8.08 0.81 -28.20
CA VAL A 161 7.86 0.69 -29.64
C VAL A 161 9.07 0.13 -30.38
N GLY A 162 10.23 0.05 -29.72
CA GLY A 162 11.43 -0.53 -30.32
C GLY A 162 12.59 -0.67 -29.33
N GLY A 163 13.48 -1.62 -29.62
CA GLY A 163 14.61 -1.97 -28.76
C GLY A 163 14.26 -2.98 -27.68
N THR A 164 15.26 -3.39 -26.91
CA THR A 164 15.14 -4.32 -25.79
C THR A 164 16.01 -3.86 -24.64
N GLY A 165 15.60 -4.15 -23.41
CA GLY A 165 16.35 -3.77 -22.22
C GLY A 165 15.75 -4.33 -20.94
N ALA A 166 16.41 -4.05 -19.83
CA ALA A 166 15.94 -4.42 -18.49
C ALA A 166 15.72 -3.15 -17.66
N LEU A 167 14.57 -3.04 -17.00
CA LEU A 167 14.21 -1.93 -16.13
C LEU A 167 14.14 -2.39 -14.67
N ASP A 168 14.83 -1.67 -13.79
CA ASP A 168 14.64 -1.75 -12.35
C ASP A 168 13.39 -0.95 -11.97
N GLU A 169 12.31 -1.68 -11.73
CA GLU A 169 11.00 -1.13 -11.37
C GLU A 169 10.75 -1.16 -9.85
N ALA A 170 11.78 -1.46 -9.03
CA ALA A 170 11.67 -1.63 -7.59
C ALA A 170 11.08 -0.41 -6.87
N SER A 171 11.27 0.79 -7.42
CA SER A 171 10.72 2.04 -6.87
C SER A 171 9.20 2.15 -7.01
N ILE A 172 8.59 1.42 -7.95
CA ILE A 172 7.16 1.47 -8.25
C ILE A 172 6.47 0.17 -7.84
N THR A 173 6.99 -0.97 -8.32
CA THR A 173 6.40 -2.30 -8.10
C THR A 173 6.89 -2.95 -6.80
N GLY A 174 8.00 -2.46 -6.23
CA GLY A 174 8.67 -3.07 -5.08
C GLY A 174 9.52 -4.30 -5.44
N GLU A 175 9.47 -4.77 -6.69
CA GLU A 175 10.18 -5.97 -7.14
C GLU A 175 11.66 -5.69 -7.35
N SER A 176 12.52 -6.53 -6.74
CA SER A 176 13.97 -6.26 -6.70
C SER A 176 14.74 -6.82 -7.91
N ILE A 177 14.09 -7.64 -8.73
CA ILE A 177 14.67 -8.20 -9.96
C ILE A 177 14.27 -7.28 -11.11
N PRO A 178 15.23 -6.79 -11.93
CA PRO A 178 14.90 -5.99 -13.10
C PRO A 178 14.01 -6.74 -14.08
N ALA A 179 12.93 -6.10 -14.54
CA ALA A 179 11.99 -6.64 -15.51
C ALA A 179 12.56 -6.47 -16.93
N GLU A 180 12.58 -7.55 -17.71
CA GLU A 180 12.91 -7.48 -19.14
C GLU A 180 11.77 -6.81 -19.92
N LYS A 181 12.14 -6.02 -20.93
CA LYS A 181 11.22 -5.24 -21.76
C LYS A 181 11.56 -5.36 -23.24
N ALA A 182 10.55 -5.61 -24.05
CA ALA A 182 10.58 -5.66 -25.50
C ALA A 182 9.40 -4.84 -26.08
N ALA A 183 9.30 -4.78 -27.41
CA ALA A 183 8.23 -4.04 -28.08
C ALA A 183 6.84 -4.55 -27.65
N GLY A 184 5.94 -3.62 -27.29
CA GLY A 184 4.62 -3.89 -26.71
C GLY A 184 4.57 -3.80 -25.19
N ASP A 185 5.71 -3.86 -24.49
CA ASP A 185 5.73 -3.83 -23.03
C ASP A 185 5.55 -2.43 -22.46
N LYS A 186 4.87 -2.34 -21.31
CA LYS A 186 4.69 -1.09 -20.57
C LYS A 186 5.94 -0.73 -19.75
N VAL A 187 6.20 0.56 -19.63
CA VAL A 187 7.26 1.13 -18.79
C VAL A 187 6.71 2.28 -17.95
N TYR A 188 7.32 2.48 -16.77
CA TYR A 188 6.85 3.47 -15.79
C TYR A 188 7.87 4.57 -15.55
N ALA A 189 7.38 5.81 -15.39
CA ALA A 189 8.22 6.95 -15.03
C ALA A 189 8.93 6.72 -13.69
N GLY A 190 10.21 7.09 -13.63
CA GLY A 190 11.06 6.95 -12.43
C GLY A 190 11.72 5.57 -12.26
N THR A 191 11.44 4.60 -13.13
CA THR A 191 12.18 3.32 -13.19
C THR A 191 13.56 3.54 -13.84
N VAL A 192 14.52 2.64 -13.57
CA VAL A 192 15.91 2.81 -14.01
C VAL A 192 16.29 1.73 -15.00
N SER A 193 16.79 2.11 -16.18
CA SER A 193 17.34 1.13 -17.12
C SER A 193 18.64 0.52 -16.58
N ARG A 194 18.66 -0.81 -16.43
CA ARG A 194 19.82 -1.61 -16.00
C ARG A 194 20.57 -2.25 -17.18
N GLY A 195 20.03 -2.13 -18.39
CA GLY A 195 20.62 -2.65 -19.60
C GLY A 195 19.74 -2.38 -20.82
N GLY A 196 20.38 -2.35 -21.99
CA GLY A 196 19.69 -2.20 -23.28
C GLY A 196 19.37 -0.77 -23.68
N PHE A 197 18.49 -0.65 -24.67
CA PHE A 197 18.03 0.62 -25.24
C PHE A 197 16.56 0.46 -25.62
N LEU A 198 15.73 1.40 -25.15
CA LEU A 198 14.29 1.37 -25.38
C LEU A 198 13.85 2.66 -26.05
N GLN A 199 13.00 2.52 -27.05
CA GLN A 199 12.20 3.59 -27.64
C GLN A 199 10.79 3.45 -27.07
N VAL A 200 10.34 4.46 -26.35
CA VAL A 200 9.11 4.42 -25.56
C VAL A 200 8.16 5.47 -26.09
N ARG A 201 6.97 5.06 -26.52
CA ARG A 201 5.89 5.99 -26.86
C ARG A 201 5.20 6.43 -25.57
N ALA A 202 5.16 7.74 -25.31
CA ALA A 202 4.57 8.30 -24.10
C ALA A 202 3.05 8.04 -24.04
N THR A 203 2.59 7.41 -22.96
CA THR A 203 1.16 7.19 -22.65
C THR A 203 0.74 7.88 -21.34
N GLY A 204 1.67 8.48 -20.60
CA GLY A 204 1.38 9.33 -19.46
C GLY A 204 2.55 10.27 -19.15
N VAL A 205 2.28 11.56 -19.00
CA VAL A 205 3.30 12.62 -18.82
C VAL A 205 2.97 13.51 -17.63
N GLY A 206 4.00 14.06 -16.97
CA GLY A 206 3.82 14.97 -15.82
C GLY A 206 2.95 14.38 -14.70
N ALA A 207 1.84 15.06 -14.39
CA ALA A 207 0.88 14.65 -13.35
C ALA A 207 0.12 13.36 -13.70
N ASP A 208 0.07 12.99 -14.99
CA ASP A 208 -0.60 11.78 -15.48
C ASP A 208 0.34 10.56 -15.51
N THR A 209 1.53 10.66 -14.89
CA THR A 209 2.39 9.48 -14.67
C THR A 209 1.92 8.66 -13.48
N THR A 210 2.22 7.37 -13.49
CA THR A 210 1.89 6.44 -12.41
C THR A 210 2.58 6.84 -11.12
N LEU A 211 3.84 7.28 -11.20
CA LEU A 211 4.56 7.83 -10.06
C LEU A 211 3.87 9.09 -9.51
N ALA A 212 3.52 10.08 -10.35
CA ALA A 212 2.84 11.29 -9.89
C ALA A 212 1.48 11.00 -9.23
N ARG A 213 0.72 10.04 -9.78
CA ARG A 213 -0.51 9.56 -9.16
C ARG A 213 -0.25 8.92 -7.80
N ILE A 214 0.73 8.02 -7.67
CA ILE A 214 1.09 7.41 -6.38
C ILE A 214 1.37 8.50 -5.33
N ILE A 215 2.09 9.55 -5.71
CA ILE A 215 2.45 10.67 -4.82
C ILE A 215 1.21 11.39 -4.34
N HIS A 216 0.36 11.81 -5.28
CA HIS A 216 -0.87 12.51 -4.95
C HIS A 216 -1.78 11.64 -4.07
N ARG A 217 -1.88 10.33 -4.35
CA ARG A 217 -2.64 9.38 -3.54
C ARG A 217 -2.06 9.19 -2.15
N VAL A 218 -0.73 9.17 -2.00
CA VAL A 218 -0.09 9.11 -0.68
C VAL A 218 -0.38 10.38 0.12
N GLU A 219 -0.39 11.54 -0.52
CA GLU A 219 -0.75 12.81 0.13
C GLU A 219 -2.23 12.82 0.56
N GLU A 220 -3.15 12.44 -0.33
CA GLU A 220 -4.58 12.31 -0.02
C GLU A 220 -4.83 11.29 1.11
N ALA A 221 -4.12 10.16 1.09
CA ALA A 221 -4.21 9.13 2.10
C ALA A 221 -3.74 9.60 3.49
N GLN A 222 -2.81 10.54 3.55
CA GLN A 222 -2.37 11.14 4.82
C GLN A 222 -3.46 12.02 5.45
N ASP A 223 -4.33 12.61 4.63
CA ASP A 223 -5.43 13.45 5.10
C ASP A 223 -6.64 12.63 5.58
N ALA A 224 -6.77 11.39 5.10
CA ALA A 224 -7.81 10.44 5.52
C ALA A 224 -7.55 9.87 6.94
N ARG A 225 -8.29 10.39 7.93
CA ARG A 225 -8.10 10.08 9.36
C ARG A 225 -8.59 8.68 9.74
N ALA A 226 -7.80 7.98 10.56
CA ALA A 226 -8.20 6.70 11.15
C ALA A 226 -9.26 6.87 12.26
N LYS A 227 -10.05 5.81 12.50
CA LYS A 227 -11.04 5.76 13.58
C LYS A 227 -10.41 6.04 14.94
N THR A 228 -9.25 5.45 15.22
CA THR A 228 -8.54 5.69 16.49
C THR A 228 -8.09 7.16 16.62
N GLN A 229 -7.65 7.79 15.52
CA GLN A 229 -7.28 9.21 15.53
C GLN A 229 -8.49 10.09 15.84
N ALA A 230 -9.62 9.85 15.17
CA ALA A 230 -10.86 10.59 15.42
C ALA A 230 -11.40 10.39 16.86
N PHE A 231 -11.17 9.21 17.45
CA PHE A 231 -11.47 8.96 18.85
C PHE A 231 -10.59 9.80 19.79
N ILE A 232 -9.27 9.84 19.55
CA ILE A 232 -8.35 10.65 20.37
C ILE A 232 -8.61 12.15 20.22
N ASP A 233 -8.95 12.62 19.02
CA ASP A 233 -9.36 14.02 18.79
C ASP A 233 -10.59 14.36 19.65
N ARG A 234 -11.60 13.49 19.63
CA ARG A 234 -12.83 13.65 20.43
C ARG A 234 -12.58 13.58 21.93
N PHE A 235 -11.74 12.64 22.37
CA PHE A 235 -11.31 12.54 23.76
C PHE A 235 -10.65 13.84 24.22
N SER A 236 -9.73 14.39 23.41
CA SER A 236 -8.98 15.61 23.74
C SER A 236 -9.87 16.84 23.87
N THR A 237 -10.94 16.93 23.06
CA THR A 237 -11.95 18.01 23.14
C THR A 237 -12.61 18.10 24.52
N TRP A 238 -12.80 16.97 25.21
CA TRP A 238 -13.42 16.93 26.54
C TRP A 238 -12.39 16.87 27.67
N TYR A 239 -11.29 16.15 27.45
CA TYR A 239 -10.24 15.95 28.44
C TYR A 239 -9.49 17.25 28.76
N THR A 240 -9.17 18.06 27.74
CA THR A 240 -8.39 19.29 27.91
C THR A 240 -9.13 20.34 28.75
N PRO A 241 -10.41 20.69 28.47
CA PRO A 241 -11.19 21.53 29.38
C PRO A 241 -11.39 20.90 30.76
N GLY A 242 -11.54 19.57 30.83
CA GLY A 242 -11.66 18.83 32.08
C GLY A 242 -10.46 19.06 33.01
N ILE A 243 -9.23 18.99 32.49
CA ILE A 243 -8.02 19.28 33.27
C ILE A 243 -7.95 20.75 33.67
N MET A 244 -8.34 21.68 32.78
CA MET A 244 -8.34 23.10 33.13
C MET A 244 -9.28 23.37 34.32
N LEU A 245 -10.47 22.79 34.30
CA LEU A 245 -11.44 22.89 35.40
C LEU A 245 -10.93 22.19 36.67
N LEU A 246 -10.29 21.03 36.53
CA LEU A 246 -9.68 20.32 37.66
C LEU A 246 -8.54 21.14 38.30
N ALA A 247 -7.63 21.68 37.50
CA ALA A 247 -6.53 22.52 37.95
C ALA A 247 -7.06 23.78 38.66
N LEU A 248 -8.07 24.42 38.09
CA LEU A 248 -8.75 25.56 38.71
C LEU A 248 -9.39 25.16 40.05
N ALA A 249 -10.14 24.05 40.09
CA ALA A 249 -10.77 23.57 41.31
C ALA A 249 -9.75 23.25 42.41
N VAL A 250 -8.66 22.55 42.07
CA VAL A 250 -7.58 22.24 43.01
C VAL A 250 -6.93 23.51 43.53
N GLY A 251 -6.62 24.47 42.65
CA GLY A 251 -6.06 25.77 43.06
C GLY A 251 -6.98 26.54 44.01
N LEU A 252 -8.29 26.55 43.74
CA LEU A 252 -9.27 27.23 44.60
C LEU A 252 -9.47 26.51 45.96
N ILE A 253 -9.45 25.19 45.99
CA ILE A 253 -9.65 24.40 47.22
C ILE A 253 -8.40 24.44 48.11
N THR A 254 -7.22 24.27 47.52
CA THR A 254 -5.95 24.19 48.27
C THR A 254 -5.35 25.57 48.56
N GLY A 255 -5.69 26.59 47.76
CA GLY A 255 -5.01 27.88 47.75
C GLY A 255 -3.62 27.83 47.09
N ASP A 256 -3.20 26.68 46.57
CA ASP A 256 -1.89 26.48 45.97
C ASP A 256 -1.96 26.67 44.45
N VAL A 257 -1.57 27.87 44.02
CA VAL A 257 -1.50 28.23 42.60
C VAL A 257 -0.40 27.45 41.88
N VAL A 258 0.73 27.17 42.55
CA VAL A 258 1.84 26.41 41.95
C VAL A 258 1.38 24.99 41.62
N LEU A 259 0.66 24.34 42.54
CA LEU A 259 0.05 23.03 42.32
C LEU A 259 -0.95 23.05 41.15
N ALA A 260 -1.80 24.07 41.06
CA ALA A 260 -2.76 24.22 39.98
C ALA A 260 -2.07 24.37 38.60
N LEU A 261 -1.04 25.21 38.49
CA LEU A 261 -0.28 25.38 37.25
C LEU A 261 0.51 24.11 36.90
N THR A 262 1.04 23.41 37.90
CA THR A 262 1.73 22.13 37.74
C THR A 262 0.81 21.05 37.16
N LEU A 263 -0.41 20.92 37.70
CA LEU A 263 -1.44 20.03 37.16
C LEU A 263 -1.85 20.38 35.73
N LEU A 264 -1.93 21.68 35.42
CA LEU A 264 -2.29 22.17 34.09
C LEU A 264 -1.27 21.75 33.03
N VAL A 265 0.03 21.85 33.35
CA VAL A 265 1.11 21.43 32.45
C VAL A 265 1.13 19.91 32.29
N ILE A 266 1.11 19.19 33.40
CA ILE A 266 1.32 17.74 33.43
C ILE A 266 0.12 16.95 32.91
N GLY A 267 -1.09 17.47 33.09
CA GLY A 267 -2.29 16.83 32.57
C GLY A 267 -2.32 16.74 31.04
N CYS A 268 -1.49 17.50 30.33
CA CYS A 268 -1.45 17.53 28.88
C CYS A 268 -1.36 16.13 28.24
N PRO A 269 -2.24 15.76 27.30
CA PRO A 269 -2.20 14.47 26.59
C PRO A 269 -1.30 14.50 25.33
N GLY A 270 -0.25 15.34 25.29
CA GLY A 270 0.55 15.56 24.08
C GLY A 270 1.08 14.31 23.39
N ALA A 271 1.72 13.41 24.14
CA ALA A 271 2.22 12.13 23.61
C ALA A 271 1.09 11.24 23.03
N LEU A 272 -0.10 11.27 23.64
CA LEU A 272 -1.26 10.51 23.17
C LEU A 272 -1.77 11.05 21.83
N VAL A 273 -1.96 12.38 21.74
CA VAL A 273 -2.50 13.06 20.56
C VAL A 273 -1.61 12.83 19.33
N ILE A 274 -0.29 12.92 19.50
CA ILE A 274 0.63 12.80 18.37
C ILE A 274 0.96 11.35 17.99
N SER A 275 0.82 10.40 18.93
CA SER A 275 1.29 9.02 18.71
C SER A 275 0.69 8.30 17.50
N ILE A 276 -0.58 8.55 17.19
CA ILE A 276 -1.34 7.87 16.14
C ILE A 276 -1.00 8.37 14.74
N PRO A 277 -1.11 9.68 14.42
CA PRO A 277 -0.82 10.16 13.08
C PRO A 277 0.61 9.83 12.65
N VAL A 278 1.58 9.87 13.57
CA VAL A 278 2.97 9.52 13.28
C VAL A 278 3.11 8.04 12.90
N ALA A 279 2.46 7.13 13.64
CA ALA A 279 2.50 5.70 13.33
C ALA A 279 1.83 5.39 11.99
N ILE A 280 0.71 6.05 11.68
CA ILE A 280 -0.01 5.89 10.40
C ILE A 280 0.87 6.36 9.23
N VAL A 281 1.41 7.57 9.30
CA VAL A 281 2.27 8.13 8.24
C VAL A 281 3.50 7.24 8.03
N ALA A 282 4.13 6.77 9.12
CA ALA A 282 5.26 5.84 9.02
C ALA A 282 4.86 4.49 8.41
N GLY A 283 3.67 3.97 8.74
CA GLY A 283 3.12 2.73 8.20
C GLY A 283 2.76 2.80 6.72
N ILE A 284 1.94 3.78 6.31
CA ILE A 284 1.58 4.04 4.90
C ILE A 284 2.85 4.32 4.10
N GLY A 285 3.73 5.14 4.66
CA GLY A 285 4.96 5.49 3.98
C GLY A 285 5.89 4.31 3.77
N ARG A 286 5.93 3.36 4.71
CA ARG A 286 6.64 2.10 4.54
C ARG A 286 5.97 1.21 3.49
N ALA A 287 4.66 1.10 3.50
CA ALA A 287 3.89 0.30 2.56
C ALA A 287 4.16 0.76 1.11
N ALA A 288 4.11 2.07 0.88
CA ALA A 288 4.37 2.65 -0.44
C ALA A 288 5.78 2.30 -0.97
N LYS A 289 6.80 2.24 -0.09
CA LYS A 289 8.16 1.82 -0.46
C LYS A 289 8.27 0.36 -0.88
N ASP A 290 7.31 -0.46 -0.51
CA ASP A 290 7.26 -1.89 -0.85
C ASP A 290 6.28 -2.16 -2.00
N GLY A 291 5.79 -1.12 -2.69
CA GLY A 291 4.81 -1.26 -3.77
C GLY A 291 3.39 -1.54 -3.27
N ILE A 292 3.07 -1.18 -2.02
CA ILE A 292 1.75 -1.38 -1.39
C ILE A 292 1.14 -0.01 -1.11
N LEU A 293 0.16 0.41 -1.91
CA LEU A 293 -0.53 1.67 -1.71
C LEU A 293 -1.75 1.47 -0.81
N ILE A 294 -1.81 2.17 0.32
CA ILE A 294 -2.96 2.14 1.24
C ILE A 294 -3.61 3.52 1.20
N LYS A 295 -4.89 3.58 0.84
CA LYS A 295 -5.64 4.85 0.62
C LYS A 295 -5.85 5.72 1.85
N GLY A 296 -5.52 5.25 3.05
CA GLY A 296 -5.70 6.05 4.25
C GLY A 296 -5.47 5.33 5.55
N GLY A 297 -5.41 6.10 6.64
CA GLY A 297 -5.19 5.57 7.99
C GLY A 297 -6.31 4.63 8.45
N GLU A 298 -7.55 4.85 8.00
CA GLU A 298 -8.67 3.96 8.29
C GLU A 298 -8.47 2.56 7.70
N PHE A 299 -8.08 2.49 6.42
CA PHE A 299 -7.87 1.22 5.72
C PHE A 299 -6.66 0.47 6.30
N LEU A 300 -5.61 1.19 6.70
CA LEU A 300 -4.48 0.61 7.44
C LEU A 300 -4.95 -0.03 8.76
N GLU A 301 -5.73 0.71 9.56
CA GLU A 301 -6.20 0.23 10.86
C GLU A 301 -7.16 -0.96 10.71
N ARG A 302 -8.05 -0.92 9.72
CA ARG A 302 -9.01 -1.99 9.45
C ARG A 302 -8.32 -3.22 8.85
N SER A 303 -7.29 -3.04 8.03
CA SER A 303 -6.45 -4.14 7.52
C SER A 303 -5.75 -4.92 8.63
N ALA A 304 -5.41 -4.26 9.74
CA ALA A 304 -4.86 -4.94 10.90
C ALA A 304 -5.83 -5.93 11.57
N ARG A 305 -7.13 -5.83 11.26
CA ARG A 305 -8.20 -6.67 11.81
C ARG A 305 -8.69 -7.75 10.84
N ILE A 306 -8.16 -7.83 9.61
CA ILE A 306 -8.57 -8.83 8.61
C ILE A 306 -8.48 -10.24 9.21
N ASP A 307 -9.62 -10.92 9.26
CA ASP A 307 -9.76 -12.29 9.73
C ASP A 307 -9.89 -13.28 8.57
N ALA A 308 -10.50 -12.86 7.46
CA ALA A 308 -10.70 -13.68 6.28
C ALA A 308 -10.27 -12.93 5.01
N VAL A 309 -9.68 -13.67 4.08
CA VAL A 309 -9.30 -13.17 2.75
C VAL A 309 -10.08 -13.96 1.72
N ALA A 310 -11.00 -13.30 1.01
CA ALA A 310 -11.61 -13.81 -0.20
C ALA A 310 -10.71 -13.44 -1.39
N VAL A 311 -10.34 -14.42 -2.20
CA VAL A 311 -9.42 -14.26 -3.32
C VAL A 311 -10.13 -14.69 -4.58
N ASP A 312 -10.14 -13.84 -5.62
CA ASP A 312 -10.56 -14.27 -6.94
C ASP A 312 -9.58 -15.30 -7.53
N LYS A 313 -10.05 -16.15 -8.44
CA LYS A 313 -9.17 -17.09 -9.13
C LYS A 313 -8.40 -16.42 -10.26
N THR A 314 -9.12 -15.90 -11.25
CA THR A 314 -8.56 -15.50 -12.55
C THR A 314 -7.75 -14.21 -12.41
N GLY A 315 -6.50 -14.20 -12.87
CA GLY A 315 -5.62 -13.02 -12.78
C GLY A 315 -5.10 -12.71 -11.37
N THR A 316 -5.66 -13.35 -10.33
CA THR A 316 -5.20 -13.23 -8.94
C THR A 316 -4.42 -14.46 -8.51
N LEU A 317 -5.06 -15.61 -8.25
CA LEU A 317 -4.34 -16.87 -7.93
C LEU A 317 -3.65 -17.48 -9.15
N THR A 318 -4.15 -17.14 -10.34
CA THR A 318 -3.58 -17.54 -11.62
C THR A 318 -3.03 -16.34 -12.38
N GLU A 319 -2.28 -16.59 -13.46
CA GLU A 319 -1.63 -15.55 -14.27
C GLU A 319 -2.63 -14.73 -15.11
N GLY A 320 -3.88 -15.17 -15.25
CA GLY A 320 -4.91 -14.46 -16.02
C GLY A 320 -4.73 -14.59 -17.53
N ARG A 321 -3.91 -15.55 -17.97
CA ARG A 321 -3.56 -15.80 -19.37
C ARG A 321 -3.85 -17.27 -19.68
N PRO A 322 -5.11 -17.62 -19.91
CA PRO A 322 -5.47 -18.99 -20.25
C PRO A 322 -4.78 -19.40 -21.55
N TYR A 323 -4.37 -20.67 -21.64
CA TYR A 323 -3.77 -21.26 -22.83
C TYR A 323 -4.41 -22.62 -23.12
N LEU A 324 -4.40 -23.03 -24.39
CA LEU A 324 -4.86 -24.36 -24.77
C LEU A 324 -3.90 -25.42 -24.21
N THR A 325 -4.45 -26.34 -23.41
CA THR A 325 -3.68 -27.41 -22.76
C THR A 325 -3.82 -28.75 -23.47
N ASP A 326 -5.05 -29.12 -23.85
CA ASP A 326 -5.33 -30.44 -24.40
C ASP A 326 -6.38 -30.35 -25.49
N VAL A 327 -6.25 -31.25 -26.46
CA VAL A 327 -7.26 -31.53 -27.47
C VAL A 327 -7.43 -33.04 -27.48
N VAL A 328 -8.58 -33.50 -26.99
CA VAL A 328 -8.95 -34.91 -26.91
C VAL A 328 -9.88 -35.22 -28.06
N VAL A 329 -9.40 -36.01 -29.01
CA VAL A 329 -10.19 -36.47 -30.15
C VAL A 329 -11.05 -37.65 -29.73
N LEU A 330 -12.36 -37.56 -29.98
CA LEU A 330 -13.33 -38.61 -29.61
C LEU A 330 -14.03 -39.21 -30.83
N ASP A 331 -14.15 -38.46 -31.92
CA ASP A 331 -14.57 -39.02 -33.20
C ASP A 331 -13.36 -39.69 -33.89
N PRO A 332 -13.37 -41.01 -34.13
CA PRO A 332 -12.28 -41.71 -34.79
C PRO A 332 -12.01 -41.29 -36.23
N SER A 333 -12.94 -40.54 -36.85
CA SER A 333 -12.81 -40.05 -38.23
C SER A 333 -12.14 -38.70 -38.34
N LEU A 334 -11.90 -38.02 -37.21
CA LEU A 334 -11.25 -36.72 -37.12
C LEU A 334 -9.85 -36.87 -36.53
N ASP A 335 -9.00 -35.89 -36.79
CA ASP A 335 -7.74 -35.71 -36.07
C ASP A 335 -7.80 -34.54 -35.08
N ARG A 336 -6.64 -34.26 -34.47
CA ARG A 336 -6.51 -33.18 -33.49
C ARG A 336 -6.79 -31.81 -34.11
N ASP A 337 -6.32 -31.62 -35.33
CA ASP A 337 -6.34 -30.35 -36.05
C ASP A 337 -7.77 -30.06 -36.52
N ASP A 338 -8.53 -31.08 -36.91
CA ASP A 338 -9.95 -30.99 -37.21
C ASP A 338 -10.75 -30.48 -36.00
N VAL A 339 -10.59 -31.10 -34.83
CA VAL A 339 -11.31 -30.71 -33.61
C VAL A 339 -10.98 -29.28 -33.21
N LEU A 340 -9.70 -28.92 -33.26
CA LEU A 340 -9.25 -27.56 -32.94
C LEU A 340 -9.75 -26.53 -33.96
N THR A 341 -9.77 -26.89 -35.25
CA THR A 341 -10.31 -26.04 -36.32
C THR A 341 -11.79 -25.77 -36.12
N TRP A 342 -12.60 -26.78 -35.79
CA TRP A 342 -14.03 -26.58 -35.50
C TRP A 342 -14.25 -25.73 -34.24
N ALA A 343 -13.47 -25.96 -33.18
CA ALA A 343 -13.55 -25.16 -31.97
C ALA A 343 -13.21 -23.69 -32.25
N ALA A 344 -12.09 -23.42 -32.93
CA ALA A 344 -11.67 -22.09 -33.29
C ALA A 344 -12.66 -21.40 -34.23
N ALA A 345 -13.23 -22.11 -35.20
CA ALA A 345 -14.23 -21.59 -36.12
C ALA A 345 -15.51 -21.11 -35.41
N ALA A 346 -15.95 -21.86 -34.39
CA ALA A 346 -17.10 -21.48 -33.59
C ALA A 346 -16.79 -20.30 -32.65
N GLU A 347 -15.61 -20.31 -32.02
CA GLU A 347 -15.17 -19.29 -31.07
C GLU A 347 -14.74 -17.97 -31.74
N ALA A 348 -14.53 -17.94 -33.06
CA ALA A 348 -14.13 -16.73 -33.79
C ALA A 348 -15.14 -15.57 -33.68
N GLY A 349 -16.42 -15.87 -33.43
CA GLY A 349 -17.47 -14.87 -33.18
C GLY A 349 -17.72 -14.58 -31.69
N SER A 350 -16.98 -15.20 -30.79
CA SER A 350 -17.18 -15.15 -29.34
C SER A 350 -16.31 -14.09 -28.68
N GLU A 351 -16.90 -13.27 -27.81
CA GLU A 351 -16.16 -12.33 -26.95
C GLU A 351 -15.70 -12.97 -25.64
N HIS A 352 -15.90 -14.28 -25.46
CA HIS A 352 -15.59 -14.96 -24.22
C HIS A 352 -14.07 -15.05 -23.99
N PRO A 353 -13.56 -14.83 -22.75
CA PRO A 353 -12.12 -14.93 -22.47
C PRO A 353 -11.47 -16.29 -22.79
N LEU A 354 -12.27 -17.36 -22.87
CA LEU A 354 -11.80 -18.71 -23.24
C LEU A 354 -11.76 -18.96 -24.75
N ALA A 355 -12.35 -18.09 -25.57
CA ALA A 355 -12.31 -18.16 -27.03
C ALA A 355 -10.89 -17.88 -27.56
N ARG A 356 -10.25 -16.85 -27.00
CA ARG A 356 -8.97 -16.34 -27.46
C ARG A 356 -7.84 -17.38 -27.43
N PRO A 357 -7.64 -18.14 -26.34
CA PRO A 357 -6.64 -19.20 -26.29
C PRO A 357 -6.81 -20.29 -27.36
N VAL A 358 -8.05 -20.60 -27.74
CA VAL A 358 -8.36 -21.59 -28.79
C VAL A 358 -7.99 -21.03 -30.17
N LEU A 359 -8.35 -19.77 -30.43
CA LEU A 359 -8.00 -19.06 -31.66
C LEU A 359 -6.48 -18.89 -31.83
N ASP A 360 -5.81 -18.45 -30.77
CA ASP A 360 -4.36 -18.22 -30.77
C ASP A 360 -3.61 -19.55 -31.00
N ALA A 361 -4.03 -20.65 -30.36
CA ALA A 361 -3.45 -21.98 -30.59
C ALA A 361 -3.67 -22.47 -32.04
N ALA A 362 -4.86 -22.29 -32.60
CA ALA A 362 -5.13 -22.67 -34.00
C ALA A 362 -4.26 -21.85 -34.98
N ALA A 363 -4.05 -20.56 -34.70
CA ALA A 363 -3.22 -19.68 -35.51
C ALA A 363 -1.72 -20.03 -35.41
N GLU A 364 -1.21 -20.33 -34.20
CA GLU A 364 0.17 -20.76 -33.97
C GLU A 364 0.51 -22.08 -34.68
N GLU A 365 -0.47 -22.98 -34.76
CA GLU A 365 -0.35 -24.26 -35.47
C GLU A 365 -0.56 -24.13 -36.99
N GLY A 366 -0.86 -22.92 -37.49
CA GLY A 366 -1.05 -22.66 -38.92
C GLY A 366 -2.33 -23.26 -39.50
N LEU A 367 -3.33 -23.54 -38.66
CA LEU A 367 -4.60 -24.13 -39.08
C LEU A 367 -5.43 -23.12 -39.87
N SER A 368 -5.99 -23.59 -40.98
CA SER A 368 -6.89 -22.78 -41.81
C SER A 368 -8.29 -22.78 -41.20
N THR A 369 -8.53 -21.87 -40.26
CA THR A 369 -9.88 -21.69 -39.73
C THR A 369 -10.80 -21.13 -40.81
N PRO A 370 -12.04 -21.64 -40.96
CA PRO A 370 -13.12 -20.89 -41.59
C PRO A 370 -13.12 -19.45 -41.04
N GLY A 371 -13.44 -18.46 -41.87
CA GLY A 371 -13.50 -17.07 -41.44
C GLY A 371 -14.54 -16.82 -40.34
N LEU A 372 -15.03 -15.58 -40.22
CA LEU A 372 -16.13 -15.30 -39.29
C LEU A 372 -17.31 -16.25 -39.54
N PRO A 373 -17.86 -16.88 -38.49
CA PRO A 373 -19.03 -17.76 -38.61
C PRO A 373 -20.23 -16.99 -39.18
N GLU A 374 -21.11 -17.71 -39.87
CA GLU A 374 -22.35 -17.18 -40.46
C GLU A 374 -23.32 -16.71 -39.38
N SER A 375 -23.33 -17.39 -38.23
CA SER A 375 -24.03 -16.99 -37.02
C SER A 375 -23.29 -17.47 -35.78
N THR A 376 -23.40 -16.70 -34.70
CA THR A 376 -22.88 -17.05 -33.38
C THR A 376 -23.92 -16.70 -32.33
N GLU A 377 -24.30 -17.69 -31.53
CA GLU A 377 -25.24 -17.55 -30.43
C GLU A 377 -24.55 -17.97 -29.12
N PRO A 378 -24.19 -17.02 -28.25
CA PRO A 378 -23.69 -17.33 -26.93
C PRO A 378 -24.84 -17.82 -26.04
N VAL A 379 -24.64 -18.95 -25.35
CA VAL A 379 -25.58 -19.54 -24.40
C VAL A 379 -25.00 -19.36 -22.98
N PRO A 380 -25.46 -18.37 -22.20
CA PRO A 380 -24.86 -18.02 -20.91
C PRO A 380 -24.74 -19.20 -19.96
N GLY A 381 -23.53 -19.42 -19.42
CA GLY A 381 -23.23 -20.54 -18.51
C GLY A 381 -23.13 -21.92 -19.18
N MET A 382 -23.30 -22.02 -20.50
CA MET A 382 -23.25 -23.30 -21.23
C MET A 382 -22.19 -23.33 -22.35
N GLY A 383 -22.04 -22.26 -23.13
CA GLY A 383 -21.05 -22.20 -24.21
C GLY A 383 -21.53 -21.35 -25.39
N VAL A 384 -21.15 -21.75 -26.61
CA VAL A 384 -21.50 -21.08 -27.86
C VAL A 384 -22.00 -22.07 -28.91
N ILE A 385 -22.99 -21.64 -29.69
CA ILE A 385 -23.49 -22.34 -30.88
C ILE A 385 -23.15 -21.47 -32.09
N ALA A 386 -22.54 -22.04 -33.11
CA ALA A 386 -22.15 -21.31 -34.32
C ALA A 386 -22.54 -22.08 -35.59
N SER A 387 -22.85 -21.35 -36.66
CA SER A 387 -22.93 -21.90 -38.03
C SER A 387 -21.69 -21.47 -38.79
N THR A 388 -20.91 -22.42 -39.30
CA THR A 388 -19.69 -22.12 -40.05
C THR A 388 -19.44 -23.13 -41.14
N GLY A 389 -19.23 -22.65 -42.38
CA GLY A 389 -19.07 -23.51 -43.55
C GLY A 389 -20.28 -24.42 -43.81
N GLY A 390 -21.50 -23.97 -43.47
CA GLY A 390 -22.71 -24.79 -43.55
C GLY A 390 -22.87 -25.87 -42.48
N HIS A 391 -21.95 -25.95 -41.51
CA HIS A 391 -22.02 -26.88 -40.38
C HIS A 391 -22.48 -26.19 -39.11
N ARG A 392 -23.24 -26.92 -38.28
CA ARG A 392 -23.65 -26.44 -36.96
C ARG A 392 -22.69 -26.95 -35.90
N VAL A 393 -21.93 -26.04 -35.30
CA VAL A 393 -20.87 -26.34 -34.34
C VAL A 393 -21.27 -25.85 -32.95
N LEU A 394 -21.10 -26.69 -31.94
CA LEU A 394 -21.33 -26.38 -30.54
C LEU A 394 -20.00 -26.50 -29.78
N VAL A 395 -19.69 -25.51 -28.96
CA VAL A 395 -18.51 -25.52 -28.06
C VAL A 395 -18.99 -25.14 -26.67
N GLY A 396 -18.94 -26.06 -25.72
CA GLY A 396 -19.47 -25.79 -24.38
C GLY A 396 -19.42 -26.96 -23.40
N ASN A 397 -20.19 -26.87 -22.32
CA ASN A 397 -20.27 -27.91 -21.29
C ASN A 397 -21.34 -28.97 -21.62
N ALA A 398 -21.45 -30.01 -20.77
CA ALA A 398 -22.42 -31.09 -20.94
C ALA A 398 -23.89 -30.62 -20.94
N ALA A 399 -24.19 -29.48 -20.29
CA ALA A 399 -25.54 -28.91 -20.28
C ALA A 399 -25.93 -28.39 -21.67
N LEU A 400 -24.99 -27.79 -22.42
CA LEU A 400 -25.20 -27.35 -23.81
C LEU A 400 -25.58 -28.54 -24.71
N LEU A 401 -24.83 -29.64 -24.61
CA LEU A 401 -25.10 -30.84 -25.40
C LEU A 401 -26.50 -31.40 -25.12
N THR A 402 -26.87 -31.46 -23.84
CA THR A 402 -28.19 -31.96 -23.42
C THR A 402 -29.31 -31.06 -23.92
N ALA A 403 -29.15 -29.73 -23.83
CA ALA A 403 -30.12 -28.76 -24.30
C ALA A 403 -30.36 -28.86 -25.82
N GLU A 404 -29.30 -29.20 -26.57
CA GLU A 404 -29.29 -29.31 -28.02
C GLU A 404 -29.56 -30.74 -28.53
N GLY A 405 -29.89 -31.67 -27.63
CA GLY A 405 -30.22 -33.06 -27.98
C GLY A 405 -29.05 -33.87 -28.53
N VAL A 406 -27.81 -33.49 -28.23
CA VAL A 406 -26.60 -34.22 -28.63
C VAL A 406 -26.36 -35.36 -27.66
N GLU A 407 -26.47 -36.60 -28.13
CA GLU A 407 -26.20 -37.79 -27.32
C GLU A 407 -24.70 -38.02 -27.12
N ASP A 408 -24.26 -38.19 -25.87
CA ASP A 408 -22.89 -38.60 -25.56
C ASP A 408 -22.70 -40.10 -25.78
N THR A 409 -22.33 -40.47 -27.00
CA THR A 409 -22.08 -41.86 -27.40
C THR A 409 -20.60 -42.28 -27.29
N VAL A 410 -19.70 -41.30 -27.14
CA VAL A 410 -18.23 -41.48 -27.22
C VAL A 410 -17.51 -41.21 -25.90
N GLY A 411 -18.24 -40.87 -24.84
CA GLY A 411 -17.69 -40.64 -23.50
C GLY A 411 -17.08 -39.25 -23.32
N ALA A 412 -17.66 -38.26 -23.98
CA ALA A 412 -17.24 -36.87 -23.94
C ALA A 412 -17.37 -36.25 -22.55
N VAL A 413 -18.44 -36.58 -21.82
CA VAL A 413 -18.64 -36.12 -20.45
C VAL A 413 -17.53 -36.66 -19.54
N ARG A 414 -17.18 -37.94 -19.68
CA ARG A 414 -16.09 -38.55 -18.89
C ARG A 414 -14.73 -37.89 -19.20
N ALA A 415 -14.41 -37.68 -20.48
CA ALA A 415 -13.17 -37.01 -20.87
C ALA A 415 -13.10 -35.57 -20.32
N ALA A 416 -14.22 -34.84 -20.39
CA ALA A 416 -14.33 -33.51 -19.81
C ALA A 416 -14.14 -33.53 -18.28
N GLU A 417 -14.75 -34.47 -17.56
CA GLU A 417 -14.60 -34.61 -16.10
C GLU A 417 -13.16 -34.94 -15.69
N GLU A 418 -12.46 -35.80 -16.44
CA GLU A 418 -11.04 -36.13 -16.19
C GLU A 418 -10.15 -34.89 -16.33
N LEU A 419 -10.39 -34.07 -17.37
CA LEU A 419 -9.69 -32.81 -17.58
C LEU A 419 -10.04 -31.77 -16.49
N ALA A 420 -11.31 -31.69 -16.10
CA ALA A 420 -11.77 -30.82 -15.03
C ALA A 420 -11.14 -31.16 -13.67
N ALA A 421 -11.03 -32.45 -13.35
CA ALA A 421 -10.37 -32.92 -12.14
C ALA A 421 -8.86 -32.58 -12.10
N ALA A 422 -8.25 -32.40 -13.27
CA ALA A 422 -6.88 -31.91 -13.42
C ALA A 422 -6.75 -30.37 -13.37
N GLY A 423 -7.84 -29.64 -13.13
CA GLY A 423 -7.85 -28.17 -13.04
C GLY A 423 -7.88 -27.47 -14.40
N ARG A 424 -8.32 -28.17 -15.45
CA ARG A 424 -8.46 -27.62 -16.80
C ARG A 424 -9.94 -27.38 -17.08
N THR A 425 -10.29 -26.33 -17.81
CA THR A 425 -11.68 -26.05 -18.20
C THR A 425 -11.97 -26.74 -19.53
N PRO A 426 -12.73 -27.85 -19.53
CA PRO A 426 -13.07 -28.57 -20.75
C PRO A 426 -14.22 -27.89 -21.50
N MET A 427 -14.15 -27.93 -22.82
CA MET A 427 -15.21 -27.52 -23.74
C MET A 427 -15.40 -28.66 -24.74
N ILE A 428 -16.58 -29.27 -24.72
CA ILE A 428 -16.97 -30.33 -25.62
C ILE A 428 -17.31 -29.69 -26.97
N VAL A 429 -16.72 -30.21 -28.04
CA VAL A 429 -16.92 -29.77 -29.41
C VAL A 429 -17.84 -30.77 -30.10
N ALA A 430 -18.98 -30.31 -30.59
CA ALA A 430 -19.90 -31.11 -31.38
C ALA A 430 -20.18 -30.46 -32.74
N VAL A 431 -20.22 -31.27 -33.80
CA VAL A 431 -20.48 -30.84 -35.17
C VAL A 431 -21.67 -31.64 -35.70
N ASP A 432 -22.69 -30.95 -36.20
CA ASP A 432 -23.91 -31.53 -36.78
C ASP A 432 -24.57 -32.60 -35.89
N GLY A 433 -24.61 -32.34 -34.59
CA GLY A 433 -25.24 -33.22 -33.60
C GLY A 433 -24.39 -34.43 -33.17
N ARG A 434 -23.11 -34.49 -33.53
CA ARG A 434 -22.16 -35.52 -33.10
C ARG A 434 -20.98 -34.92 -32.38
N VAL A 435 -20.50 -35.58 -31.33
CA VAL A 435 -19.31 -35.10 -30.60
C VAL A 435 -18.05 -35.39 -31.40
N ALA A 436 -17.29 -34.34 -31.68
CA ALA A 436 -15.98 -34.40 -32.34
C ALA A 436 -14.85 -34.66 -31.32
N GLY A 437 -14.89 -33.97 -30.18
CA GLY A 437 -13.83 -34.05 -29.17
C GLY A 437 -14.05 -33.11 -27.99
N VAL A 438 -13.00 -32.95 -27.18
CA VAL A 438 -12.95 -32.01 -26.06
C VAL A 438 -11.68 -31.19 -26.17
N VAL A 439 -11.81 -29.86 -26.16
CA VAL A 439 -10.68 -28.95 -26.02
C VAL A 439 -10.64 -28.41 -24.61
N ALA A 440 -9.46 -28.28 -24.03
CA ALA A 440 -9.31 -27.83 -22.65
C ALA A 440 -8.33 -26.66 -22.56
N VAL A 441 -8.77 -25.63 -21.86
CA VAL A 441 -7.94 -24.46 -21.55
C VAL A 441 -7.65 -24.44 -20.06
N ALA A 442 -6.46 -23.99 -19.68
CA ALA A 442 -6.14 -23.77 -18.27
C ALA A 442 -5.44 -22.44 -18.10
N ASP A 443 -5.58 -21.88 -16.90
CA ASP A 443 -4.79 -20.73 -16.48
C ASP A 443 -3.73 -21.20 -15.49
N LYS A 444 -2.50 -20.73 -15.68
CA LYS A 444 -1.37 -21.19 -14.88
C LYS A 444 -1.49 -20.63 -13.46
N VAL A 445 -1.47 -21.53 -12.47
CA VAL A 445 -1.42 -21.13 -11.05
C VAL A 445 -0.09 -20.44 -10.77
N ARG A 446 -0.13 -19.31 -10.07
CA ARG A 446 1.09 -18.58 -9.71
C ARG A 446 1.91 -19.38 -8.69
N GLU A 447 3.22 -19.40 -8.89
CA GLU A 447 4.16 -20.14 -8.04
C GLU A 447 4.15 -19.66 -6.59
N ASP A 448 3.83 -18.39 -6.37
CA ASP A 448 3.79 -17.75 -5.05
C ASP A 448 2.45 -17.90 -4.32
N ALA A 449 1.41 -18.49 -4.95
CA ALA A 449 0.07 -18.62 -4.36
C ALA A 449 0.05 -19.46 -3.08
N THR A 450 0.73 -20.62 -3.07
CA THR A 450 0.80 -21.49 -1.87
C THR A 450 1.52 -20.80 -0.71
N GLU A 451 2.61 -20.10 -1.02
CA GLU A 451 3.39 -19.36 -0.03
C GLU A 451 2.61 -18.15 0.49
N MET A 452 1.80 -17.49 -0.36
CA MET A 452 0.89 -16.43 0.05
C MET A 452 -0.08 -16.94 1.11
N VAL A 453 -0.80 -18.05 0.86
CA VAL A 453 -1.78 -18.60 1.83
C VAL A 453 -1.10 -18.89 3.18
N ARG A 454 0.06 -19.57 3.15
CA ARG A 454 0.84 -19.87 4.35
C ARG A 454 1.23 -18.61 5.12
N ARG A 455 1.66 -17.55 4.42
CA ARG A 455 2.03 -16.27 5.04
C ARG A 455 0.82 -15.50 5.55
N LEU A 456 -0.35 -15.60 4.91
CA LEU A 456 -1.60 -15.03 5.42
C LEU A 456 -1.96 -15.63 6.78
N HIS A 457 -1.92 -16.96 6.90
CA HIS A 457 -2.15 -17.63 8.19
C HIS A 457 -1.10 -17.22 9.23
N ALA A 458 0.18 -17.14 8.86
CA ALA A 458 1.24 -16.67 9.74
C ALA A 458 1.07 -15.19 10.17
N ALA A 459 0.44 -14.36 9.33
CA ALA A 459 0.06 -12.99 9.64
C ALA A 459 -1.21 -12.88 10.52
N GLY A 460 -1.87 -14.00 10.81
CA GLY A 460 -3.04 -14.09 11.68
C GLY A 460 -4.38 -14.00 10.95
N VAL A 461 -4.41 -14.24 9.63
CA VAL A 461 -5.64 -14.53 8.89
C VAL A 461 -6.11 -15.93 9.29
N LYS A 462 -7.41 -16.08 9.57
CA LYS A 462 -8.00 -17.36 10.00
C LYS A 462 -8.49 -18.21 8.83
N LYS A 463 -8.86 -17.57 7.72
CA LYS A 463 -9.50 -18.22 6.59
C LYS A 463 -9.14 -17.55 5.27
N VAL A 464 -8.74 -18.34 4.28
CA VAL A 464 -8.55 -17.93 2.89
C VAL A 464 -9.57 -18.67 2.04
N VAL A 465 -10.42 -17.93 1.34
CA VAL A 465 -11.54 -18.47 0.55
C VAL A 465 -11.34 -18.10 -0.90
N MET A 466 -11.31 -19.09 -1.80
CA MET A 466 -11.31 -18.81 -3.23
C MET A 466 -12.75 -18.64 -3.73
N LEU A 467 -13.01 -17.55 -4.45
CA LEU A 467 -14.28 -17.27 -5.12
C LEU A 467 -14.07 -17.36 -6.63
N THR A 468 -14.86 -18.15 -7.34
CA THR A 468 -14.71 -18.29 -8.79
C THR A 468 -16.01 -18.66 -9.50
N GLY A 469 -16.14 -18.24 -10.76
CA GLY A 469 -17.20 -18.67 -11.67
C GLY A 469 -16.95 -20.03 -12.32
N ASP A 470 -15.75 -20.59 -12.17
CA ASP A 470 -15.39 -21.90 -12.74
C ASP A 470 -16.25 -23.04 -12.18
N ALA A 471 -16.32 -24.14 -12.93
CA ALA A 471 -16.98 -25.34 -12.48
C ALA A 471 -16.33 -25.91 -11.19
N PRO A 472 -17.12 -26.54 -10.30
CA PRO A 472 -16.63 -27.06 -9.01
C PRO A 472 -15.37 -27.92 -9.09
N LEU A 473 -15.30 -28.86 -10.04
CA LEU A 473 -14.14 -29.74 -10.19
C LEU A 473 -12.83 -28.98 -10.49
N VAL A 474 -12.91 -27.98 -11.37
CA VAL A 474 -11.77 -27.12 -11.74
C VAL A 474 -11.34 -26.28 -10.54
N ALA A 475 -12.30 -25.63 -9.91
CA ALA A 475 -12.07 -24.80 -8.74
C ALA A 475 -11.45 -25.60 -7.57
N GLU A 476 -11.93 -26.81 -7.30
CA GLU A 476 -11.36 -27.67 -6.27
C GLU A 476 -9.92 -28.10 -6.57
N ALA A 477 -9.61 -28.38 -7.84
CA ALA A 477 -8.24 -28.72 -8.24
C ALA A 477 -7.28 -27.55 -8.00
N ILE A 478 -7.67 -26.33 -8.39
CA ILE A 478 -6.90 -25.11 -8.12
C ILE A 478 -6.82 -24.82 -6.62
N GLY A 479 -7.92 -25.02 -5.88
CA GLY A 479 -7.95 -24.83 -4.44
C GLY A 479 -6.98 -25.76 -3.70
N ARG A 480 -6.91 -27.03 -4.11
CA ARG A 480 -5.92 -28.00 -3.60
C ARG A 480 -4.48 -27.60 -3.96
N ALA A 481 -4.25 -27.12 -5.17
CA ALA A 481 -2.93 -26.70 -5.64
C ALA A 481 -2.41 -25.44 -4.91
N THR A 482 -3.30 -24.52 -4.56
CA THR A 482 -2.97 -23.26 -3.87
C THR A 482 -3.02 -23.36 -2.34
N GLY A 483 -3.71 -24.36 -1.80
CA GLY A 483 -3.83 -24.59 -0.35
C GLY A 483 -4.84 -23.70 0.36
N VAL A 484 -5.80 -23.10 -0.35
CA VAL A 484 -6.89 -22.31 0.26
C VAL A 484 -7.78 -23.16 1.17
N ASP A 485 -8.39 -22.54 2.19
CA ASP A 485 -9.17 -23.25 3.20
C ASP A 485 -10.58 -23.64 2.72
N GLU A 486 -11.16 -22.84 1.83
CA GLU A 486 -12.50 -23.05 1.28
C GLU A 486 -12.55 -22.61 -0.19
N VAL A 487 -13.29 -23.34 -1.00
CA VAL A 487 -13.54 -23.02 -2.42
C VAL A 487 -15.04 -22.82 -2.61
N ARG A 488 -15.41 -21.70 -3.25
CA ARG A 488 -16.77 -21.43 -3.72
C ARG A 488 -16.74 -21.24 -5.23
N ALA A 489 -17.36 -22.16 -5.93
CA ALA A 489 -17.30 -22.31 -7.38
C ALA A 489 -18.68 -22.05 -8.02
N GLY A 490 -18.71 -21.85 -9.34
CA GLY A 490 -19.93 -21.59 -10.11
C GLY A 490 -20.62 -20.28 -9.74
N LEU A 491 -19.88 -19.30 -9.22
CA LEU A 491 -20.43 -18.03 -8.76
C LEU A 491 -20.61 -17.03 -9.91
N LEU A 492 -21.78 -16.40 -9.97
CA LEU A 492 -21.98 -15.16 -10.72
C LEU A 492 -21.36 -13.98 -9.95
N PRO A 493 -21.16 -12.81 -10.59
CA PRO A 493 -20.65 -11.62 -9.90
C PRO A 493 -21.45 -11.23 -8.64
N GLU A 494 -22.78 -11.37 -8.69
CA GLU A 494 -23.69 -11.12 -7.56
C GLU A 494 -23.47 -12.15 -6.43
N ASP A 495 -23.19 -13.40 -6.77
CA ASP A 495 -22.96 -14.47 -5.79
C ASP A 495 -21.63 -14.29 -5.05
N LYS A 496 -20.61 -13.72 -5.72
CA LYS A 496 -19.35 -13.33 -5.05
C LYS A 496 -19.62 -12.28 -3.97
N LEU A 497 -20.52 -11.33 -4.24
CA LEU A 497 -20.95 -10.30 -3.28
C LEU A 497 -21.58 -10.93 -2.03
N ASP A 498 -22.48 -11.87 -2.24
CA ASP A 498 -23.21 -12.54 -1.15
C ASP A 498 -22.30 -13.48 -0.36
N ALA A 499 -21.30 -14.08 -0.99
CA ALA A 499 -20.25 -14.82 -0.30
C ALA A 499 -19.43 -13.93 0.64
N VAL A 500 -19.03 -12.73 0.19
CA VAL A 500 -18.35 -11.74 1.05
C VAL A 500 -19.23 -11.32 2.23
N ARG A 501 -20.51 -11.03 1.97
CA ARG A 501 -21.48 -10.68 3.03
C ARG A 501 -21.70 -11.81 4.03
N GLU A 502 -21.69 -13.05 3.57
CA GLU A 502 -21.82 -14.21 4.46
C GLU A 502 -20.64 -14.31 5.42
N LEU A 503 -19.41 -14.14 4.92
CA LEU A 503 -18.21 -14.10 5.76
C LEU A 503 -18.28 -12.93 6.76
N GLN A 504 -18.76 -11.76 6.35
CA GLN A 504 -18.99 -10.62 7.25
C GLN A 504 -20.05 -10.92 8.33
N ARG A 505 -21.15 -11.62 7.98
CA ARG A 505 -22.18 -12.05 8.95
C ARG A 505 -21.63 -12.99 10.03
N GLN A 506 -20.56 -13.72 9.72
CA GLN A 506 -19.82 -14.53 10.71
C GLN A 506 -18.93 -13.69 11.64
N LYS A 507 -19.04 -12.35 11.59
CA LYS A 507 -18.24 -11.36 12.34
C LYS A 507 -16.75 -11.40 12.01
N LEU A 508 -16.42 -11.85 10.80
CA LEU A 508 -15.05 -11.78 10.27
C LEU A 508 -14.87 -10.43 9.58
N THR A 509 -13.71 -9.81 9.77
CA THR A 509 -13.30 -8.68 8.90
C THR A 509 -12.77 -9.25 7.60
N VAL A 510 -13.41 -8.94 6.47
CA VAL A 510 -13.15 -9.60 5.18
C VAL A 510 -12.38 -8.68 4.24
N ALA A 511 -11.24 -9.16 3.73
CA ALA A 511 -10.59 -8.57 2.57
C ALA A 511 -11.00 -9.32 1.30
N MET A 512 -11.39 -8.61 0.24
CA MET A 512 -11.57 -9.18 -1.10
C MET A 512 -10.37 -8.81 -1.96
N VAL A 513 -9.81 -9.77 -2.70
CA VAL A 513 -8.64 -9.58 -3.57
C VAL A 513 -9.05 -9.92 -4.99
N GLY A 514 -8.79 -9.01 -5.93
CA GLY A 514 -9.11 -9.22 -7.35
C GLY A 514 -8.32 -8.29 -8.28
N ASP A 515 -8.65 -8.34 -9.56
CA ASP A 515 -8.02 -7.53 -10.62
C ASP A 515 -8.56 -6.09 -10.71
N GLY A 516 -9.63 -5.78 -9.96
CA GLY A 516 -10.25 -4.45 -9.89
C GLY A 516 -11.22 -4.11 -11.02
N VAL A 517 -11.33 -4.95 -12.06
CA VAL A 517 -12.23 -4.69 -13.21
C VAL A 517 -13.47 -5.57 -13.10
N ASN A 518 -13.28 -6.88 -12.96
CA ASN A 518 -14.38 -7.85 -12.93
C ASN A 518 -15.01 -7.98 -11.53
N ASP A 519 -14.23 -7.69 -10.49
CA ASP A 519 -14.63 -7.87 -9.09
C ASP A 519 -14.94 -6.56 -8.36
N ALA A 520 -15.06 -5.44 -9.09
CA ALA A 520 -15.31 -4.12 -8.50
C ALA A 520 -16.48 -4.10 -7.49
N PRO A 521 -17.64 -4.76 -7.75
CA PRO A 521 -18.74 -4.82 -6.77
C PRO A 521 -18.35 -5.57 -5.48
N ALA A 522 -17.66 -6.71 -5.60
CA ALA A 522 -17.21 -7.51 -4.47
C ALA A 522 -16.12 -6.79 -3.64
N LEU A 523 -15.19 -6.12 -4.32
CA LEU A 523 -14.16 -5.28 -3.71
C LEU A 523 -14.77 -4.12 -2.92
N ALA A 524 -15.80 -3.46 -3.45
CA ALA A 524 -16.47 -2.34 -2.78
C ALA A 524 -17.32 -2.75 -1.56
N THR A 525 -17.78 -4.01 -1.51
CA THR A 525 -18.60 -4.52 -0.39
C THR A 525 -17.77 -5.09 0.75
N ALA A 526 -16.55 -5.54 0.46
CA ALA A 526 -15.62 -6.03 1.47
C ALA A 526 -15.27 -4.95 2.51
N ASP A 527 -14.81 -5.37 3.68
CA ASP A 527 -14.27 -4.42 4.66
C ASP A 527 -13.01 -3.73 4.14
N ILE A 528 -12.22 -4.46 3.33
CA ILE A 528 -11.05 -3.99 2.62
C ILE A 528 -11.07 -4.56 1.19
N GLY A 529 -11.14 -3.71 0.18
CA GLY A 529 -10.89 -4.11 -1.21
C GLY A 529 -9.41 -4.05 -1.55
N VAL A 530 -8.85 -5.13 -2.11
CA VAL A 530 -7.46 -5.22 -2.56
C VAL A 530 -7.40 -5.45 -4.07
N ALA A 531 -6.73 -4.57 -4.81
CA ALA A 531 -6.44 -4.75 -6.22
C ALA A 531 -5.00 -5.23 -6.46
N MET A 532 -4.84 -6.22 -7.32
CA MET A 532 -3.55 -6.68 -7.85
C MET A 532 -3.14 -5.92 -9.11
N GLY A 533 -1.84 -5.90 -9.45
CA GLY A 533 -1.34 -5.39 -10.73
C GLY A 533 -1.71 -3.94 -11.02
N ALA A 534 -1.93 -3.15 -9.97
CA ALA A 534 -2.61 -1.86 -10.06
C ALA A 534 -1.78 -0.80 -10.81
N ALA A 535 -0.46 -1.00 -10.97
CA ALA A 535 0.36 -0.16 -11.84
C ALA A 535 -0.16 -0.13 -13.29
N GLY A 536 -0.83 -1.18 -13.76
CA GLY A 536 -1.36 -1.30 -15.11
C GLY A 536 -2.78 -0.76 -15.31
N SER A 537 -3.54 -0.46 -14.24
CA SER A 537 -4.97 -0.12 -14.28
C SER A 537 -5.32 1.02 -13.32
N ALA A 538 -5.60 2.20 -13.89
CA ALA A 538 -6.01 3.38 -13.11
C ALA A 538 -7.33 3.13 -12.34
N VAL A 539 -8.25 2.37 -12.94
CA VAL A 539 -9.55 2.02 -12.34
C VAL A 539 -9.35 1.14 -11.11
N ALA A 540 -8.41 0.19 -11.16
CA ALA A 540 -8.11 -0.69 -10.03
C ALA A 540 -7.50 0.07 -8.84
N VAL A 541 -6.61 1.03 -9.09
CA VAL A 541 -6.07 1.94 -8.07
C VAL A 541 -7.19 2.81 -7.47
N GLU A 542 -8.13 3.28 -8.29
CA GLU A 542 -9.22 4.15 -7.85
C GLU A 542 -10.30 3.42 -7.06
N THR A 543 -10.54 2.14 -7.32
CA THR A 543 -11.57 1.35 -6.62
C THR A 543 -11.06 0.67 -5.35
N ALA A 544 -9.79 0.25 -5.28
CA ALA A 544 -9.30 -0.56 -4.15
C ALA A 544 -8.82 0.24 -2.93
N ASP A 545 -9.10 -0.23 -1.73
CA ASP A 545 -8.61 0.37 -0.47
C ASP A 545 -7.11 0.16 -0.29
N ILE A 546 -6.63 -0.99 -0.78
CA ILE A 546 -5.22 -1.33 -0.93
C ILE A 546 -4.96 -1.68 -2.40
N ALA A 547 -3.98 -1.03 -3.00
CA ALA A 547 -3.51 -1.36 -4.35
C ALA A 547 -2.10 -1.94 -4.27
N LEU A 548 -1.92 -3.16 -4.79
CA LEU A 548 -0.63 -3.79 -4.97
C LEU A 548 -0.10 -3.41 -6.35
N MET A 549 1.02 -2.70 -6.37
CA MET A 549 1.53 -2.09 -7.61
C MET A 549 2.09 -3.12 -8.58
N GLY A 550 2.72 -4.18 -8.07
CA GLY A 550 3.17 -5.33 -8.85
C GLY A 550 2.20 -6.51 -8.80
N ASP A 551 2.54 -7.57 -9.52
CA ASP A 551 1.73 -8.79 -9.63
C ASP A 551 2.08 -9.86 -8.58
N ASN A 552 2.95 -9.51 -7.62
CA ASN A 552 3.40 -10.41 -6.56
C ASN A 552 2.38 -10.56 -5.42
N LEU A 553 1.81 -11.75 -5.27
CA LEU A 553 0.79 -12.05 -4.26
C LEU A 553 1.31 -11.95 -2.82
N LEU A 554 2.63 -12.12 -2.62
CA LEU A 554 3.25 -12.05 -1.29
C LEU A 554 3.16 -10.67 -0.65
N ARG A 555 2.86 -9.62 -1.44
CA ARG A 555 2.62 -8.27 -0.93
C ARG A 555 1.37 -8.16 -0.07
N LEU A 556 0.36 -9.00 -0.29
CA LEU A 556 -0.84 -9.00 0.54
C LEU A 556 -0.55 -9.42 1.99
N PRO A 557 0.10 -10.58 2.27
CA PRO A 557 0.54 -10.91 3.62
C PRO A 557 1.43 -9.83 4.26
N GLU A 558 2.34 -9.23 3.48
CA GLU A 558 3.21 -8.15 3.95
C GLU A 558 2.40 -6.91 4.36
N ALA A 559 1.39 -6.52 3.58
CA ALA A 559 0.49 -5.40 3.85
C ALA A 559 -0.28 -5.61 5.16
N ILE A 560 -0.85 -6.82 5.35
CA ILE A 560 -1.57 -7.18 6.58
C ILE A 560 -0.61 -7.19 7.78
N GLY A 561 0.58 -7.79 7.62
CA GLY A 561 1.60 -7.83 8.67
C GLY A 561 2.13 -6.45 9.05
N LEU A 562 2.30 -5.54 8.09
CA LEU A 562 2.65 -4.15 8.34
C LEU A 562 1.53 -3.41 9.08
N SER A 563 0.29 -3.53 8.61
CA SER A 563 -0.89 -2.95 9.26
C SER A 563 -1.02 -3.38 10.72
N ARG A 564 -0.88 -4.69 11.01
CA ARG A 564 -0.89 -5.23 12.39
C ARG A 564 0.23 -4.67 13.26
N ARG A 565 1.45 -4.56 12.71
CA ARG A 565 2.59 -3.95 13.43
C ARG A 565 2.34 -2.47 13.73
N THR A 566 1.79 -1.72 12.78
CA THR A 566 1.46 -0.30 12.98
C THR A 566 0.41 -0.13 14.09
N VAL A 567 -0.65 -0.95 14.10
CA VAL A 567 -1.64 -0.93 15.18
C VAL A 567 -1.03 -1.36 16.53
N SER A 568 -0.10 -2.31 16.54
CA SER A 568 0.64 -2.69 17.75
C SER A 568 1.49 -1.53 18.29
N VAL A 569 2.20 -0.80 17.40
CA VAL A 569 2.95 0.41 17.75
C VAL A 569 2.02 1.49 18.33
N MET A 570 0.86 1.72 17.71
CA MET A 570 -0.13 2.66 18.23
C MET A 570 -0.55 2.30 19.65
N ARG A 571 -0.88 1.02 19.92
CA ARG A 571 -1.23 0.55 21.26
C ARG A 571 -0.11 0.74 22.27
N GLN A 572 1.14 0.45 21.88
CA GLN A 572 2.31 0.68 22.72
C GLN A 572 2.47 2.17 23.05
N ASN A 573 2.32 3.04 22.06
CA ASN A 573 2.46 4.48 22.26
C ASN A 573 1.35 5.04 23.17
N ILE A 574 0.10 4.58 22.98
CA ILE A 574 -1.01 4.92 23.87
C ILE A 574 -0.71 4.47 25.30
N ALA A 575 -0.20 3.25 25.49
CA ALA A 575 0.18 2.75 26.81
C ALA A 575 1.29 3.60 27.45
N VAL A 576 2.35 3.94 26.70
CA VAL A 576 3.43 4.82 27.16
C VAL A 576 2.89 6.18 27.58
N ALA A 577 2.02 6.79 26.77
CA ALA A 577 1.43 8.09 27.08
C ALA A 577 0.57 8.05 28.35
N LEU A 578 -0.32 7.05 28.48
CA LEU A 578 -1.19 6.90 29.65
C LEU A 578 -0.41 6.60 30.94
N VAL A 579 0.58 5.71 30.86
CA VAL A 579 1.45 5.39 32.01
C VAL A 579 2.22 6.64 32.44
N THR A 580 2.80 7.39 31.50
CA THR A 580 3.56 8.60 31.80
C THR A 580 2.68 9.65 32.49
N VAL A 581 1.51 9.97 31.92
CA VAL A 581 0.60 10.95 32.51
C VAL A 581 0.13 10.52 33.90
N THR A 582 -0.19 9.23 34.08
CA THR A 582 -0.62 8.71 35.39
C THR A 582 0.47 8.82 36.45
N LEU A 583 1.71 8.44 36.10
CA LEU A 583 2.85 8.53 37.02
C LEU A 583 3.20 9.98 37.36
N LEU A 584 3.16 10.89 36.38
CA LEU A 584 3.40 12.30 36.62
C LEU A 584 2.33 12.91 37.51
N LEU A 585 1.03 12.66 37.24
CA LEU A 585 -0.06 13.16 38.10
C LEU A 585 0.05 12.61 39.53
N ALA A 586 0.34 11.32 39.70
CA ALA A 586 0.57 10.75 41.02
C ALA A 586 1.76 11.42 41.74
N GLY A 587 2.86 11.70 41.01
CA GLY A 587 4.01 12.42 41.53
C GLY A 587 3.72 13.86 41.95
N VAL A 588 2.82 14.55 41.24
CA VAL A 588 2.34 15.89 41.62
C VAL A 588 1.58 15.84 42.93
N PHE A 589 0.64 14.91 43.09
CA PHE A 589 -0.11 14.75 44.34
C PHE A 589 0.77 14.27 45.51
N ALA A 590 1.88 13.58 45.22
CA ALA A 590 2.88 13.21 46.21
C ALA A 590 3.89 14.35 46.53
N GLY A 591 3.81 15.50 45.85
CA GLY A 591 4.68 16.66 46.05
C GLY A 591 6.09 16.54 45.46
N GLY A 592 6.34 15.54 44.61
CA GLY A 592 7.67 15.23 44.09
C GLY A 592 7.97 15.75 42.67
N VAL A 593 7.01 16.39 42.00
CA VAL A 593 7.13 16.79 40.59
C VAL A 593 6.82 18.28 40.43
N THR A 594 7.76 19.04 39.89
CA THR A 594 7.58 20.47 39.52
C THR A 594 7.14 20.62 38.06
N MET A 595 6.73 21.83 37.65
CA MET A 595 6.32 22.09 36.26
C MET A 595 7.42 21.74 35.25
N ALA A 596 8.67 22.16 35.50
CA ALA A 596 9.81 21.93 34.63
C ALA A 596 10.15 20.44 34.49
N ILE A 597 10.21 19.70 35.61
CA ILE A 597 10.49 18.26 35.60
C ILE A 597 9.36 17.51 34.90
N GLY A 598 8.11 17.86 35.19
CA GLY A 598 6.93 17.29 34.55
C GLY A 598 6.95 17.51 33.03
N MET A 599 7.22 18.74 32.59
CA MET A 599 7.37 19.08 31.17
C MET A 599 8.51 18.29 30.50
N LEU A 600 9.67 18.17 31.17
CA LEU A 600 10.80 17.40 30.64
C LEU A 600 10.43 15.93 30.40
N VAL A 601 9.79 15.28 31.38
CA VAL A 601 9.37 13.87 31.26
C VAL A 601 8.26 13.73 30.21
N HIS A 602 7.33 14.69 30.14
CA HIS A 602 6.30 14.74 29.12
C HIS A 602 6.91 14.77 27.71
N GLU A 603 7.81 15.71 27.43
CA GLU A 603 8.48 15.84 26.14
C GLU A 603 9.35 14.62 25.82
N ALA A 604 10.03 14.05 26.81
CA ALA A 604 10.76 12.79 26.63
C ALA A 604 9.82 11.66 26.19
N SER A 605 8.62 11.56 26.78
CA SER A 605 7.63 10.56 26.37
C SER A 605 7.13 10.77 24.94
N VAL A 606 6.93 12.03 24.52
CA VAL A 606 6.59 12.41 23.14
C VAL A 606 7.67 11.91 22.17
N LEU A 607 8.95 12.14 22.49
CA LEU A 607 10.06 11.67 21.67
C LEU A 607 10.14 10.14 21.62
N VAL A 608 9.87 9.45 22.73
CA VAL A 608 9.83 7.97 22.78
C VAL A 608 8.74 7.43 21.87
N VAL A 609 7.52 7.97 21.91
CA VAL A 609 6.42 7.49 21.04
C VAL A 609 6.69 7.78 19.56
N ILE A 610 7.29 8.93 19.25
CA ILE A 610 7.73 9.25 17.89
C ILE A 610 8.82 8.27 17.43
N ALA A 611 9.86 8.05 18.23
CA ALA A 611 10.93 7.12 17.89
C ALA A 611 10.40 5.68 17.70
N ASN A 612 9.46 5.26 18.54
CA ASN A 612 8.79 3.98 18.42
C ASN A 612 7.97 3.87 17.14
N ALA A 613 7.30 4.93 16.70
CA ALA A 613 6.62 4.98 15.41
C ALA A 613 7.60 4.94 14.23
N MET A 614 8.71 5.67 14.31
CA MET A 614 9.75 5.72 13.27
C MET A 614 10.41 4.37 13.01
N ARG A 615 10.34 3.41 13.95
CA ARG A 615 10.84 2.05 13.73
C ARG A 615 10.13 1.34 12.57
N LEU A 616 8.90 1.75 12.23
CA LEU A 616 8.12 1.19 11.12
C LEU A 616 8.74 1.49 9.74
N LEU A 617 9.52 2.57 9.61
CA LEU A 617 10.17 2.91 8.34
C LEU A 617 11.33 1.97 7.98
N ARG A 618 11.90 1.26 8.97
CA ARG A 618 13.05 0.37 8.76
C ARG A 618 12.58 -0.91 8.06
N ARG A 619 13.26 -1.28 6.97
CA ARG A 619 13.05 -2.58 6.30
C ARG A 619 13.41 -3.68 7.27
N ARG A 620 12.48 -4.61 7.52
CA ARG A 620 12.86 -5.89 8.10
C ARG A 620 13.57 -6.65 6.98
N ALA A 621 14.81 -7.05 7.20
CA ALA A 621 15.41 -8.08 6.37
C ALA A 621 14.55 -9.34 6.60
N ASP A 622 13.75 -9.72 5.61
CA ASP A 622 13.02 -10.97 5.71
C ASP A 622 14.04 -12.10 5.77
N SER A 623 13.98 -12.84 6.87
CA SER A 623 14.62 -14.14 7.07
C SER A 623 13.96 -15.18 6.16
N GLY A 624 14.06 -14.97 4.85
CA GLY A 624 13.41 -15.74 3.80
C GLY A 624 13.89 -15.45 2.38
N SER A 625 14.80 -14.50 2.17
CA SER A 625 15.66 -14.56 0.97
C SER A 625 16.51 -15.80 1.14
N VAL A 626 16.19 -16.85 0.38
CA VAL A 626 17.18 -17.87 0.01
C VAL A 626 18.42 -17.09 -0.38
N ALA A 627 19.50 -17.32 0.37
CA ALA A 627 20.79 -16.73 0.08
C ALA A 627 21.05 -16.97 -1.41
N ALA A 628 21.14 -15.89 -2.19
CA ALA A 628 21.66 -15.95 -3.53
C ALA A 628 22.97 -16.73 -3.42
N ALA A 629 22.99 -17.93 -4.01
CA ALA A 629 24.16 -18.78 -4.02
C ALA A 629 25.31 -17.91 -4.53
N ALA A 630 26.29 -17.66 -3.67
CA ALA A 630 27.52 -17.00 -4.08
C ALA A 630 28.05 -17.77 -5.31
N PRO A 631 28.45 -17.08 -6.39
CA PRO A 631 28.95 -17.77 -7.57
C PRO A 631 30.10 -18.67 -7.12
N ALA A 632 30.00 -19.95 -7.46
CA ALA A 632 31.02 -20.93 -7.17
C ALA A 632 32.37 -20.36 -7.59
N ARG A 633 33.27 -20.18 -6.63
CA ARG A 633 34.66 -19.80 -6.90
C ARG A 633 35.20 -20.75 -7.96
N GLU A 634 35.45 -20.25 -9.15
CA GLU A 634 36.22 -20.94 -10.17
C GLU A 634 37.50 -21.47 -9.52
N ALA A 635 37.69 -22.78 -9.64
CA ALA A 635 38.92 -23.45 -9.24
C ALA A 635 40.07 -22.86 -10.06
N ARG A 636 41.01 -22.21 -9.36
CA ARG A 636 42.29 -21.80 -9.95
C ARG A 636 42.99 -23.04 -10.52
N PRO A 637 43.54 -23.00 -11.74
CA PRO A 637 44.37 -24.09 -12.24
C PRO A 637 45.66 -24.17 -11.41
N GLU A 638 46.00 -25.38 -10.97
CA GLU A 638 47.27 -25.70 -10.33
C GLU A 638 48.44 -25.23 -11.19
N ARG A 639 49.31 -24.41 -10.62
CA ARG A 639 50.62 -24.11 -11.19
C ARG A 639 51.48 -25.37 -11.09
N ALA A 640 51.80 -25.97 -12.23
CA ALA A 640 52.86 -26.95 -12.36
C ALA A 640 54.19 -26.35 -11.85
N LEU A 641 54.72 -26.92 -10.77
CA LEU A 641 56.09 -26.70 -10.32
C LEU A 641 57.04 -27.44 -11.28
N ALA A 642 57.79 -26.68 -12.07
CA ALA A 642 58.98 -27.20 -12.74
C ALA A 642 60.11 -27.40 -11.71
N PRO A 643 60.87 -28.50 -11.78
CA PRO A 643 61.92 -28.78 -10.80
C PRO A 643 63.24 -28.15 -11.25
N ARG A 644 63.95 -27.43 -10.38
CA ARG A 644 65.41 -27.25 -10.52
C ARG A 644 66.12 -27.06 -9.18
N ALA A 645 67.07 -27.98 -8.96
CA ALA A 645 68.40 -27.88 -8.35
C ALA A 645 68.55 -27.22 -6.97
#